data_AF-A0A803NYD4-F1
#
_entry.id   AF-A0A803NYD4-F1
#
_cell.length_a   1.000
_cell.length_b   1.000
_cell.length_c   1.000
_cell.angle_alpha   90.00
_cell.angle_beta   90.00
_cell.angle_gamma   90.00
#
_symmetry.space_group_name_H-M   'P 1'
#
loop_
_entity.id
_entity.type
_entity.pdbx_description
1 polymer ?
#
loop_
_entity_poly.entity_id
_entity_poly.type
_entity_poly.pdbx_seq_one_letter_code
_entity_poly.pdbx_strand_id
1 'polypeptide(L)'
;MAPEPVNVNEFKELARQALPKMYFDYYAGGAEDENTLRENIEAYQRIRLRPRVLVDVSRIDMSTTVLGYKISAPIMIAPTAYHQLAHPEGEVATARAAASCDTIMVLSYMSNCAVEEVASSCNAVRFYQLYVNKRRDVSAQLVQRAERNGFKAIVWTVDAPRLGRREADIRNKMVAPQLKNFEGLMSAEVHTLRGDDGSKLEAFARKTFDDSLCWEDLKWLRSITNLPILIKGVLTHEDARKAVEAGVHGIVVSNHGARQLDHTPATISVLEEVVQAVGGKVPVIVDGGIRRGTDVFKALALGAQAVLIGRPVIYGLAAMGQRGVKSVVEMLKNELELTMALSGCPTLEHITRSHAKMASEPVNVNEFQELARKVLPKMYFDFYNGGAEDEYTLKQNMEAFQRIRLWPRVLVDVSRIDMSTTLLGYKIAAPILIAPTAMHQLAHPEGEKATARAAASCNTIMVVSFSSNCTIEEVASSCNAVRFFQLYVYKQREVSAELVKRAERNGFKAIVLTADTPKLGRREADIKNKMIAPKIRNLEGLMATEVDSNDGSNLEAYASKTMDASLCWKDIEWLRSITSLPILVKGVLTHEDARMAVEAGLDGIIVSNHGGRQLDYAPPTISVLEEVIHGVGGKIPVLLDGGVRRGTDVFKALALGAQAVLVGRPVIYGLAAKGENGVRTVIEMLKNELELTMTLSGCPTLKDIHRSHVMTSQESLHSKL
;
A
#
# COMPACT_ATOMS: atom_id res chain seq x y z
N MET A 1 -7.73 -35.31 16.67
CA MET A 1 -6.48 -34.54 16.77
C MET A 1 -6.58 -33.37 15.82
N ALA A 2 -6.29 -32.14 16.26
CA ALA A 2 -6.11 -31.04 15.32
C ALA A 2 -4.92 -31.36 14.39
N PRO A 3 -4.97 -31.05 13.09
CA PRO A 3 -3.85 -31.26 12.19
C PRO A 3 -2.62 -30.49 12.67
N GLU A 4 -1.43 -31.08 12.53
CA GLU A 4 -0.19 -30.38 12.85
C GLU A 4 0.02 -29.19 11.92
N PRO A 5 0.45 -28.02 12.42
CA PRO A 5 0.66 -26.85 11.60
C PRO A 5 1.77 -27.12 10.58
N VAL A 6 1.58 -26.68 9.33
CA VAL A 6 2.56 -26.90 8.25
C VAL A 6 3.42 -25.66 7.96
N ASN A 7 3.10 -24.52 8.58
CA ASN A 7 3.91 -23.31 8.53
C ASN A 7 3.69 -22.44 9.79
N VAL A 8 4.57 -21.46 9.99
CA VAL A 8 4.58 -20.58 11.18
C VAL A 8 3.29 -19.76 11.33
N ASN A 9 2.60 -19.39 10.24
CA ASN A 9 1.42 -18.53 10.34
C ASN A 9 0.22 -19.24 10.98
N GLU A 10 0.13 -20.57 10.85
CA GLU A 10 -0.95 -21.36 11.45
C GLU A 10 -0.91 -21.37 12.98
N PHE A 11 0.28 -21.21 13.59
CA PHE A 11 0.39 -21.06 15.04
C PHE A 11 -0.35 -19.83 15.57
N LYS A 12 -0.53 -18.77 14.77
CA LYS A 12 -1.30 -17.59 15.21
C LYS A 12 -2.75 -17.98 15.51
N GLU A 13 -3.33 -18.83 14.69
CA GLU A 13 -4.71 -19.28 14.87
C GLU A 13 -4.83 -20.26 16.04
N LEU A 14 -3.87 -21.18 16.19
CA LEU A 14 -3.80 -22.07 17.35
C LEU A 14 -3.66 -21.28 18.66
N ALA A 15 -2.82 -20.25 18.68
CA ALA A 15 -2.67 -19.35 19.82
C ALA A 15 -3.95 -18.55 20.10
N ARG A 16 -4.68 -18.12 19.06
CA ARG A 16 -5.98 -17.44 19.22
C ARG A 16 -7.02 -18.34 19.89
N GLN A 17 -6.97 -19.64 19.62
CA GLN A 17 -7.86 -20.63 20.23
C GLN A 17 -7.44 -20.99 21.67
N ALA A 18 -6.13 -21.03 21.94
CA ALA A 18 -5.59 -21.41 23.23
C ALA A 18 -5.63 -20.27 24.28
N LEU A 19 -5.52 -19.02 23.85
CA LEU A 19 -5.37 -17.88 24.75
C LEU A 19 -6.69 -17.15 25.02
N PRO A 20 -6.90 -16.64 26.25
CA PRO A 20 -7.89 -15.61 26.51
C PRO A 20 -7.70 -14.42 25.55
N LYS A 21 -8.82 -13.86 25.05
CA LYS A 21 -8.81 -12.75 24.09
C LYS A 21 -7.86 -11.62 24.47
N MET A 22 -7.89 -11.21 25.74
CA MET A 22 -7.02 -10.14 26.26
C MET A 22 -5.52 -10.44 26.06
N TYR A 23 -5.09 -11.68 26.29
CA TYR A 23 -3.69 -12.07 26.12
C TYR A 23 -3.31 -12.23 24.65
N PHE A 24 -4.21 -12.82 23.85
CA PHE A 24 -3.99 -12.90 22.40
C PHE A 24 -3.84 -11.51 21.78
N ASP A 25 -4.76 -10.60 22.08
CA ASP A 25 -4.75 -9.22 21.58
C ASP A 25 -3.48 -8.46 22.03
N TYR A 26 -3.02 -8.66 23.28
CA TYR A 26 -1.78 -8.08 23.78
C TYR A 26 -0.57 -8.49 22.91
N TYR A 27 -0.48 -9.77 22.56
CA TYR A 27 0.62 -10.29 21.74
C TYR A 27 0.47 -9.92 20.26
N ALA A 28 -0.74 -10.01 19.73
CA ALA A 28 -1.01 -9.79 18.32
C ALA A 28 -0.93 -8.31 17.93
N GLY A 29 -1.40 -7.42 18.80
CA GLY A 29 -1.60 -6.00 18.52
C GLY A 29 -0.32 -5.20 18.25
N GLY A 30 -0.49 -4.14 17.48
CA GLY A 30 0.47 -3.07 17.22
C GLY A 30 0.08 -1.76 17.91
N ALA A 31 0.78 -0.69 17.57
CA ALA A 31 0.41 0.67 17.97
C ALA A 31 -0.65 1.24 17.01
N GLU A 32 -1.58 2.01 17.57
CA GLU A 32 -2.56 2.84 16.84
C GLU A 32 -3.28 2.10 15.70
N ASP A 33 -3.20 2.59 14.47
CA ASP A 33 -3.89 2.06 13.29
C ASP A 33 -3.21 0.82 12.68
N GLU A 34 -2.13 0.35 13.33
CA GLU A 34 -1.36 -0.84 12.98
C GLU A 34 -0.80 -0.80 11.54
N ASN A 35 -0.48 0.39 11.02
CA ASN A 35 0.08 0.57 9.67
C ASN A 35 1.43 -0.12 9.54
N THR A 36 2.37 0.20 10.44
CA THR A 36 3.70 -0.42 10.49
C THR A 36 3.60 -1.93 10.75
N LEU A 37 2.57 -2.40 11.44
CA LEU A 37 2.38 -3.83 11.70
C LEU A 37 2.08 -4.60 10.40
N ARG A 38 1.17 -4.07 9.57
CA ARG A 38 0.88 -4.61 8.22
C ARG A 38 2.10 -4.48 7.31
N GLU A 39 2.67 -3.28 7.27
CA GLU A 39 3.80 -2.93 6.41
C GLU A 39 5.05 -3.77 6.69
N ASN A 40 5.33 -4.13 7.96
CA ASN A 40 6.40 -5.05 8.33
C ASN A 40 6.30 -6.41 7.62
N ILE A 41 5.09 -6.88 7.31
CA ILE A 41 4.87 -8.16 6.61
C ILE A 41 4.88 -7.93 5.09
N GLU A 42 4.19 -6.89 4.61
CA GLU A 42 4.06 -6.58 3.19
C GLU A 42 5.40 -6.22 2.55
N ALA A 43 6.32 -5.59 3.29
CA ALA A 43 7.62 -5.19 2.78
C ALA A 43 8.48 -6.36 2.30
N TYR A 44 8.46 -7.50 2.99
CA TYR A 44 9.15 -8.70 2.52
C TYR A 44 8.58 -9.21 1.19
N GLN A 45 7.29 -8.98 0.91
CA GLN A 45 6.66 -9.39 -0.35
C GLN A 45 7.10 -8.53 -1.54
N ARG A 46 7.62 -7.32 -1.32
CA ARG A 46 8.14 -6.44 -2.38
C ARG A 46 9.55 -6.82 -2.83
N ILE A 47 10.24 -7.68 -2.08
CA ILE A 47 11.54 -8.24 -2.45
C ILE A 47 11.33 -9.56 -3.19
N ARG A 48 11.79 -9.62 -4.45
CA ARG A 48 11.81 -10.84 -5.28
C ARG A 48 13.17 -11.52 -5.17
N LEU A 49 13.16 -12.85 -5.12
CA LEU A 49 14.38 -13.65 -5.12
C LEU A 49 14.87 -13.90 -6.55
N ARG A 50 16.18 -13.88 -6.76
CA ARG A 50 16.83 -14.17 -8.04
C ARG A 50 17.78 -15.37 -7.87
N PRO A 51 17.25 -16.60 -8.04
CA PRO A 51 18.02 -17.82 -7.77
C PRO A 51 19.16 -18.02 -8.77
N ARG A 52 20.22 -18.69 -8.32
CA ARG A 52 21.27 -19.24 -9.18
C ARG A 52 21.02 -20.72 -9.39
N VAL A 53 21.01 -21.15 -10.65
CA VAL A 53 20.78 -22.54 -11.04
C VAL A 53 22.11 -23.27 -11.25
N LEU A 54 22.11 -24.60 -11.14
CA LEU A 54 23.28 -25.46 -11.33
C LEU A 54 24.44 -25.18 -10.35
N VAL A 55 24.11 -24.82 -9.11
CA VAL A 55 25.06 -24.77 -7.99
C VAL A 55 24.89 -26.04 -7.17
N ASP A 56 26.01 -26.66 -6.74
CA ASP A 56 25.95 -27.82 -5.86
C ASP A 56 25.40 -27.42 -4.49
N VAL A 57 24.24 -27.98 -4.16
CA VAL A 57 23.51 -27.78 -2.91
C VAL A 57 23.26 -29.11 -2.20
N SER A 58 24.06 -30.15 -2.51
CA SER A 58 24.01 -31.46 -1.84
C SER A 58 24.28 -31.37 -0.33
N ARG A 59 24.94 -30.29 0.10
CA ARG A 59 25.14 -29.95 1.51
C ARG A 59 24.87 -28.46 1.72
N ILE A 60 23.93 -28.14 2.60
CA ILE A 60 23.67 -26.77 3.07
C ILE A 60 24.26 -26.57 4.46
N ASP A 61 25.03 -25.50 4.65
CA ASP A 61 25.50 -25.05 5.97
C ASP A 61 24.87 -23.69 6.31
N MET A 62 23.96 -23.71 7.28
CA MET A 62 23.31 -22.52 7.83
C MET A 62 24.02 -21.99 9.08
N SER A 63 25.06 -22.65 9.57
CA SER A 63 25.66 -22.27 10.84
C SER A 63 26.38 -20.93 10.75
N THR A 64 26.32 -20.15 11.83
CA THR A 64 26.99 -18.85 11.93
C THR A 64 27.36 -18.56 13.38
N THR A 65 27.92 -17.39 13.62
CA THR A 65 28.13 -16.87 14.97
C THR A 65 27.43 -15.52 15.15
N VAL A 66 27.03 -15.21 16.38
CA VAL A 66 26.60 -13.87 16.79
C VAL A 66 27.40 -13.51 18.03
N LEU A 67 28.19 -12.44 17.96
CA LEU A 67 29.18 -12.08 18.99
C LEU A 67 30.11 -13.24 19.39
N GLY A 68 30.51 -14.06 18.41
CA GLY A 68 31.39 -15.22 18.63
C GLY A 68 30.69 -16.48 19.14
N TYR A 69 29.40 -16.45 19.46
CA TYR A 69 28.64 -17.62 19.88
C TYR A 69 28.03 -18.34 18.67
N LYS A 70 28.35 -19.63 18.51
CA LYS A 70 27.85 -20.45 17.41
C LYS A 70 26.34 -20.71 17.55
N ILE A 71 25.62 -20.57 16.44
CA ILE A 71 24.22 -20.95 16.29
C ILE A 71 24.04 -21.78 15.02
N SER A 72 23.08 -22.70 15.00
CA SER A 72 22.92 -23.64 13.86
C SER A 72 22.28 -23.01 12.61
N ALA A 73 21.64 -21.86 12.77
CA ALA A 73 21.01 -21.08 11.71
C ALA A 73 20.93 -19.61 12.17
N PRO A 74 20.88 -18.62 11.26
CA PRO A 74 20.86 -17.20 11.59
C PRO A 74 19.48 -16.72 12.09
N ILE A 75 18.85 -17.49 12.98
CA ILE A 75 17.51 -17.27 13.52
C ILE A 75 17.59 -17.34 15.05
N MET A 76 17.41 -16.21 15.72
CA MET A 76 17.43 -16.04 17.18
C MET A 76 16.02 -15.75 17.71
N ILE A 77 15.79 -15.98 19.00
CA ILE A 77 14.51 -15.65 19.66
C ILE A 77 14.56 -14.22 20.20
N ALA A 78 13.61 -13.39 19.77
CA ALA A 78 13.48 -11.99 20.17
C ALA A 78 13.00 -11.86 21.64
N PRO A 79 13.28 -10.73 22.32
CA PRO A 79 12.70 -10.48 23.63
C PRO A 79 11.20 -10.22 23.50
N THR A 80 10.41 -11.10 24.07
CA THR A 80 8.96 -10.93 24.26
C THR A 80 8.66 -11.01 25.76
N ALA A 81 7.79 -10.13 26.25
CA ALA A 81 7.46 -10.08 27.67
C ALA A 81 6.38 -11.09 28.04
N TYR A 82 6.37 -11.49 29.31
CA TYR A 82 5.26 -12.20 29.96
C TYR A 82 4.89 -13.59 29.44
N HIS A 83 5.85 -14.47 29.15
CA HIS A 83 5.55 -15.76 28.51
C HIS A 83 4.59 -16.66 29.31
N GLN A 84 4.46 -16.47 30.64
CA GLN A 84 3.50 -17.24 31.43
C GLN A 84 2.03 -16.92 31.14
N LEU A 85 1.75 -15.79 30.49
CA LEU A 85 0.42 -15.52 29.92
C LEU A 85 0.11 -16.42 28.72
N ALA A 86 1.13 -16.97 28.06
CA ALA A 86 0.98 -17.87 26.93
C ALA A 86 0.99 -19.34 27.36
N HIS A 87 1.87 -19.72 28.28
CA HIS A 87 1.99 -21.10 28.77
C HIS A 87 2.59 -21.13 30.19
N PRO A 88 2.17 -22.01 31.11
CA PRO A 88 2.64 -21.99 32.51
C PRO A 88 4.18 -22.06 32.70
N GLU A 89 4.88 -22.80 31.84
CA GLU A 89 6.35 -22.87 31.86
C GLU A 89 7.07 -21.61 31.35
N GLY A 90 6.35 -20.69 30.70
CA GLY A 90 6.83 -19.38 30.27
C GLY A 90 8.19 -19.39 29.56
N GLU A 91 9.08 -18.51 30.01
CA GLU A 91 10.40 -18.28 29.44
C GLU A 91 11.35 -19.47 29.63
N VAL A 92 11.14 -20.31 30.65
CA VAL A 92 11.90 -21.54 30.84
C VAL A 92 11.68 -22.52 29.68
N ALA A 93 10.41 -22.71 29.26
CA ALA A 93 10.11 -23.53 28.08
C ALA A 93 10.73 -22.95 26.80
N THR A 94 10.70 -21.62 26.64
CA THR A 94 11.37 -20.97 25.50
C THR A 94 12.88 -21.15 25.52
N ALA A 95 13.53 -21.03 26.67
CA ALA A 95 14.98 -21.20 26.81
C ALA A 95 15.41 -22.64 26.52
N ARG A 96 14.65 -23.64 26.98
CA ARG A 96 14.88 -25.06 26.65
C ARG A 96 14.70 -25.33 25.17
N ALA A 97 13.68 -24.75 24.54
CA ALA A 97 13.50 -24.86 23.09
C ALA A 97 14.67 -24.22 22.33
N ALA A 98 15.12 -23.04 22.73
CA ALA A 98 16.29 -22.37 22.15
C ALA A 98 17.56 -23.25 22.26
N ALA A 99 17.80 -23.87 23.42
CA ALA A 99 18.89 -24.82 23.62
C ALA A 99 18.78 -26.01 22.67
N SER A 100 17.60 -26.63 22.57
CA SER A 100 17.39 -27.79 21.67
C SER A 100 17.50 -27.45 20.19
N CYS A 101 17.40 -26.16 19.86
CA CYS A 101 17.55 -25.63 18.52
C CYS A 101 18.92 -24.96 18.32
N ASP A 102 19.89 -25.11 19.22
CA ASP A 102 21.23 -24.50 19.09
C ASP A 102 21.16 -23.01 18.66
N THR A 103 20.29 -22.25 19.31
CA THR A 103 20.12 -20.82 19.04
C THR A 103 20.11 -19.98 20.31
N ILE A 104 20.25 -18.66 20.14
CA ILE A 104 20.28 -17.69 21.21
C ILE A 104 18.86 -17.22 21.53
N MET A 105 18.52 -17.21 22.82
CA MET A 105 17.34 -16.53 23.33
C MET A 105 17.74 -15.17 23.89
N VAL A 106 17.07 -14.11 23.44
CA VAL A 106 17.11 -12.80 24.11
C VAL A 106 15.98 -12.77 25.14
N LEU A 107 16.32 -12.86 26.42
CA LEU A 107 15.34 -12.81 27.50
C LEU A 107 14.86 -11.37 27.72
N SER A 108 13.55 -11.18 27.80
CA SER A 108 12.97 -9.87 28.12
C SER A 108 13.27 -9.44 29.55
N TYR A 109 13.53 -8.15 29.74
CA TYR A 109 13.56 -7.50 31.05
C TYR A 109 12.26 -7.75 31.84
N MET A 110 11.12 -7.74 31.13
CA MET A 110 9.77 -7.98 31.67
C MET A 110 9.40 -9.47 31.60
N SER A 111 10.28 -10.33 32.11
CA SER A 111 10.04 -11.78 32.15
C SER A 111 9.20 -12.19 33.37
N ASN A 112 8.34 -13.20 33.20
CA ASN A 112 7.64 -13.84 34.31
C ASN A 112 8.53 -14.81 35.12
N CYS A 113 9.56 -15.38 34.50
CA CYS A 113 10.55 -16.19 35.18
C CYS A 113 11.71 -15.32 35.67
N ALA A 114 12.30 -15.69 36.81
CA ALA A 114 13.50 -15.01 37.28
C ALA A 114 14.68 -15.28 36.34
N VAL A 115 15.61 -14.34 36.22
CA VAL A 115 16.87 -14.50 35.47
C VAL A 115 17.58 -15.81 35.85
N GLU A 116 17.63 -16.11 37.14
CA GLU A 116 18.23 -17.32 37.72
C GLU A 116 17.49 -18.59 37.27
N GLU A 117 16.15 -18.60 37.33
CA GLU A 117 15.31 -19.73 36.91
C GLU A 117 15.51 -20.07 35.43
N VAL A 118 15.55 -19.04 34.58
CA VAL A 118 15.80 -19.21 33.14
C VAL A 118 17.22 -19.71 32.91
N ALA A 119 18.20 -19.16 33.62
CA ALA A 119 19.61 -19.51 33.49
C ALA A 119 19.90 -20.99 33.84
N SER A 120 19.35 -21.47 34.95
CA SER A 120 19.56 -22.85 35.41
C SER A 120 18.75 -23.90 34.64
N SER A 121 17.79 -23.47 33.80
CA SER A 121 16.87 -24.41 33.13
C SER A 121 17.46 -25.19 31.95
N CYS A 122 18.54 -24.68 31.35
CA CYS A 122 19.21 -25.25 30.18
C CYS A 122 20.57 -24.58 29.94
N ASN A 123 21.38 -25.19 29.06
CA ASN A 123 22.68 -24.66 28.62
C ASN A 123 22.60 -23.77 27.36
N ALA A 124 21.48 -23.07 27.13
CA ALA A 124 21.36 -22.13 26.01
C ALA A 124 22.29 -20.92 26.18
N VAL A 125 22.82 -20.40 25.06
CA VAL A 125 23.36 -19.05 25.02
C VAL A 125 22.19 -18.07 25.15
N ARG A 126 22.29 -17.12 26.08
CA ARG A 126 21.23 -16.16 26.37
C ARG A 126 21.79 -14.74 26.39
N PHE A 127 21.06 -13.83 25.75
CA PHE A 127 21.26 -12.39 25.89
C PHE A 127 20.13 -11.82 26.77
N TYR A 128 20.37 -10.69 27.42
CA TYR A 128 19.39 -10.06 28.31
C TYR A 128 18.97 -8.71 27.74
N GLN A 129 17.69 -8.56 27.40
CA GLN A 129 17.14 -7.27 26.99
C GLN A 129 16.96 -6.38 28.22
N LEU A 130 17.28 -5.10 28.10
CA LEU A 130 17.21 -4.12 29.18
C LEU A 130 16.36 -2.90 28.76
N TYR A 131 15.44 -2.51 29.65
CA TYR A 131 14.98 -1.13 29.77
C TYR A 131 15.67 -0.47 30.96
N VAL A 132 16.09 0.78 30.80
CA VAL A 132 16.71 1.52 31.89
C VAL A 132 15.64 2.24 32.69
N ASN A 133 15.59 1.99 33.99
CA ASN A 133 14.64 2.66 34.87
C ASN A 133 15.19 4.00 35.36
N LYS A 134 14.26 4.87 35.77
CA LYS A 134 14.56 6.07 36.57
C LYS A 134 15.41 5.72 37.80
N ARG A 135 15.10 4.58 38.44
CA ARG A 135 15.97 3.95 39.45
C ARG A 135 17.10 3.16 38.80
N ARG A 136 18.20 3.86 38.51
CA ARG A 136 19.42 3.30 37.90
C ARG A 136 20.02 2.15 38.70
N ASP A 137 19.88 2.17 40.03
CA ASP A 137 20.33 1.10 40.92
C ASP A 137 19.59 -0.22 40.68
N VAL A 138 18.29 -0.17 40.36
CA VAL A 138 17.51 -1.38 40.01
C VAL A 138 17.96 -1.94 38.66
N SER A 139 18.18 -1.08 37.67
CA SER A 139 18.72 -1.53 36.38
C SER A 139 20.12 -2.15 36.52
N ALA A 140 20.99 -1.56 37.37
CA ALA A 140 22.32 -2.11 37.64
C ALA A 140 22.25 -3.51 38.27
N GLN A 141 21.39 -3.70 39.26
CA GLN A 141 21.21 -5.00 39.90
C GLN A 141 20.70 -6.08 38.93
N LEU A 142 19.80 -5.73 38.02
CA LEU A 142 19.29 -6.66 37.02
C LEU A 142 20.36 -7.06 35.99
N VAL A 143 21.15 -6.09 35.52
CA VAL A 143 22.29 -6.35 34.63
C VAL A 143 23.32 -7.25 35.33
N GLN A 144 23.69 -6.95 36.57
CA GLN A 144 24.63 -7.75 37.36
C GLN A 144 24.10 -9.15 37.68
N ARG A 145 22.78 -9.32 37.85
CA ARG A 145 22.15 -10.64 37.98
C ARG A 145 22.25 -11.42 36.69
N ALA A 146 21.96 -10.81 35.54
CA ALA A 146 22.12 -11.46 34.24
C ALA A 146 23.59 -11.89 34.00
N GLU A 147 24.55 -11.00 34.25
CA GLU A 147 25.98 -11.30 34.09
C GLU A 147 26.44 -12.45 35.00
N ARG A 148 26.09 -12.43 36.29
CA ARG A 148 26.41 -13.52 37.23
C ARG A 148 25.79 -14.87 36.85
N ASN A 149 24.65 -14.85 36.17
CA ASN A 149 23.96 -16.05 35.69
C ASN A 149 24.34 -16.44 34.26
N GLY A 150 25.47 -15.92 33.75
CA GLY A 150 26.09 -16.39 32.52
C GLY A 150 25.42 -15.91 31.23
N PHE A 151 24.59 -14.87 31.29
CA PHE A 151 24.14 -14.17 30.10
C PHE A 151 25.33 -13.54 29.38
N LYS A 152 25.27 -13.49 28.05
CA LYS A 152 26.43 -13.21 27.19
C LYS A 152 26.44 -11.84 26.52
N ALA A 153 25.31 -11.12 26.56
CA ALA A 153 25.22 -9.75 26.07
C ALA A 153 24.01 -9.04 26.68
N ILE A 154 24.06 -7.70 26.68
CA ILE A 154 22.93 -6.82 26.99
C ILE A 154 22.35 -6.29 25.68
N VAL A 155 21.04 -6.43 25.49
CA VAL A 155 20.30 -5.83 24.38
C VAL A 155 19.54 -4.63 24.91
N TRP A 156 20.14 -3.44 24.81
CA TRP A 156 19.56 -2.21 25.32
C TRP A 156 18.51 -1.67 24.34
N THR A 157 17.25 -1.65 24.77
CA THR A 157 16.15 -1.10 23.98
C THR A 157 16.09 0.42 24.13
N VAL A 158 16.11 1.14 23.01
CA VAL A 158 16.15 2.61 22.97
C VAL A 158 14.93 3.26 22.29
N ASP A 159 14.05 2.46 21.68
CA ASP A 159 12.83 2.92 20.97
C ASP A 159 11.59 3.04 21.87
N ALA A 160 11.76 2.96 23.19
CA ALA A 160 10.67 3.02 24.16
C ALA A 160 10.94 3.94 25.37
N PRO A 161 11.26 5.24 25.15
CA PRO A 161 11.24 6.21 26.24
C PRO A 161 9.84 6.29 26.87
N ARG A 162 8.80 6.07 26.06
CA ARG A 162 7.42 5.81 26.49
C ARG A 162 6.90 4.60 25.75
N LEU A 163 5.87 3.97 26.30
CA LEU A 163 5.21 2.83 25.67
C LEU A 163 4.33 3.32 24.52
N GLY A 164 4.37 2.63 23.38
CA GLY A 164 3.46 2.93 22.26
C GLY A 164 1.99 2.74 22.66
N ARG A 165 1.11 3.51 22.01
CA ARG A 165 -0.33 3.47 22.27
C ARG A 165 -0.96 2.25 21.60
N ARG A 166 -1.26 1.22 22.38
CA ARG A 166 -1.86 -0.04 21.89
C ARG A 166 -3.33 -0.09 22.25
N GLU A 167 -4.20 0.18 21.28
CA GLU A 167 -5.64 0.33 21.55
C GLU A 167 -6.29 -0.95 22.08
N ALA A 168 -5.83 -2.12 21.64
CA ALA A 168 -6.34 -3.38 22.14
C ALA A 168 -6.04 -3.58 23.64
N ASP A 169 -4.84 -3.18 24.10
CA ASP A 169 -4.47 -3.23 25.52
C ASP A 169 -5.37 -2.30 26.35
N ILE A 170 -5.73 -1.13 25.81
CA ILE A 170 -6.59 -0.14 26.46
C ILE A 170 -8.03 -0.66 26.54
N ARG A 171 -8.59 -1.13 25.42
CA ARG A 171 -9.96 -1.67 25.36
C ARG A 171 -10.13 -2.87 26.29
N ASN A 172 -9.12 -3.73 26.37
CA ASN A 172 -9.14 -4.91 27.22
C ASN A 172 -8.71 -4.63 28.67
N LYS A 173 -8.32 -3.39 29.02
CA LYS A 173 -7.80 -2.99 30.34
C LYS A 173 -6.68 -3.92 30.82
N MET A 174 -5.72 -4.19 29.94
CA MET A 174 -4.66 -5.17 30.13
C MET A 174 -3.95 -5.00 31.48
N VAL A 175 -3.84 -6.10 32.22
CA VAL A 175 -3.19 -6.15 33.54
C VAL A 175 -1.85 -6.85 33.43
N ALA A 176 -0.81 -6.23 33.99
CA ALA A 176 0.51 -6.85 34.08
C ALA A 176 0.56 -7.84 35.26
N PRO A 177 1.01 -9.09 35.05
CA PRO A 177 1.31 -9.99 36.17
C PRO A 177 2.54 -9.52 36.95
N GLN A 178 2.68 -10.00 38.18
CA GLN A 178 3.88 -9.76 39.00
C GLN A 178 5.13 -10.26 38.25
N LEU A 179 6.15 -9.41 38.21
CA LEU A 179 7.42 -9.71 37.55
C LEU A 179 8.42 -10.19 38.59
N LYS A 180 8.76 -11.48 38.57
CA LYS A 180 9.70 -12.10 39.52
C LYS A 180 11.06 -11.41 39.57
N ASN A 181 11.52 -10.84 38.45
CA ASN A 181 12.78 -10.11 38.40
C ASN A 181 12.82 -8.88 39.33
N PHE A 182 11.68 -8.32 39.73
CA PHE A 182 11.59 -7.12 40.56
C PHE A 182 11.28 -7.40 42.02
N GLU A 183 11.03 -8.67 42.38
CA GLU A 183 10.77 -9.05 43.76
C GLU A 183 11.93 -8.58 44.67
N GLY A 184 11.57 -7.83 45.72
CA GLY A 184 12.54 -7.22 46.64
C GLY A 184 13.27 -5.97 46.13
N LEU A 185 13.15 -5.59 44.84
CA LEU A 185 13.84 -4.42 44.26
C LEU A 185 12.93 -3.20 44.11
N MET A 186 11.71 -3.42 43.62
CA MET A 186 10.66 -2.40 43.54
C MET A 186 9.29 -3.07 43.44
N SER A 187 8.26 -2.39 43.96
CA SER A 187 6.89 -2.87 43.73
C SER A 187 6.55 -2.76 42.25
N ALA A 188 6.30 -3.92 41.64
CA ALA A 188 5.75 -4.02 40.29
C ALA A 188 4.22 -3.81 40.28
N GLU A 189 3.58 -3.71 41.45
CA GLU A 189 2.14 -3.46 41.57
C GLU A 189 1.82 -2.00 41.30
N VAL A 190 1.02 -1.76 40.25
CA VAL A 190 0.37 -0.48 40.02
C VAL A 190 -0.95 -0.50 40.79
N HIS A 191 -0.91 -0.19 42.09
CA HIS A 191 -2.15 0.09 42.83
C HIS A 191 -2.82 1.32 42.21
N THR A 192 -4.13 1.21 42.00
CA THR A 192 -5.06 2.18 41.44
C THR A 192 -4.66 3.64 41.72
N LEU A 193 -4.13 4.33 40.71
CA LEU A 193 -4.39 5.75 40.59
C LEU A 193 -5.89 5.87 40.32
N ARG A 194 -6.63 6.47 41.27
CA ARG A 194 -8.05 6.78 41.07
C ARG A 194 -8.18 7.63 39.79
N GLY A 195 -8.84 7.08 38.77
CA GLY A 195 -9.27 7.83 37.58
C GLY A 195 -8.68 7.45 36.21
N ASP A 196 -7.96 6.33 36.05
CA ASP A 196 -7.36 5.98 34.75
C ASP A 196 -8.14 4.87 33.99
N ASP A 197 -8.79 5.24 32.89
CA ASP A 197 -9.55 4.35 31.98
C ASP A 197 -8.65 3.58 30.98
N GLY A 198 -7.33 3.54 31.22
CA GLY A 198 -6.28 3.07 30.29
C GLY A 198 -5.61 1.72 30.61
N SER A 199 -4.53 1.38 29.87
CA SER A 199 -3.74 0.15 30.04
C SER A 199 -2.82 0.23 31.27
N LYS A 200 -2.82 -0.79 32.15
CA LYS A 200 -1.94 -0.79 33.34
C LYS A 200 -0.46 -0.96 33.00
N LEU A 201 -0.16 -1.51 31.82
CA LEU A 201 1.21 -1.63 31.31
C LEU A 201 1.82 -0.26 30.99
N GLU A 202 1.01 0.64 30.42
CA GLU A 202 1.42 2.01 30.12
C GLU A 202 1.72 2.77 31.42
N ALA A 203 0.85 2.63 32.43
CA ALA A 203 1.05 3.23 33.74
C ALA A 203 2.33 2.73 34.43
N PHE A 204 2.62 1.42 34.34
CA PHE A 204 3.88 0.86 34.84
C PHE A 204 5.08 1.49 34.13
N ALA A 205 5.12 1.46 32.80
CA ALA A 205 6.24 1.98 32.00
C ALA A 205 6.48 3.47 32.27
N ARG A 206 5.42 4.30 32.34
CA ARG A 206 5.51 5.73 32.66
C ARG A 206 6.15 5.99 34.04
N LYS A 207 5.89 5.11 35.01
CA LYS A 207 6.43 5.21 36.37
C LYS A 207 7.88 4.73 36.45
N THR A 208 8.25 3.70 35.70
CA THR A 208 9.53 3.00 35.86
C THR A 208 10.59 3.40 34.84
N PHE A 209 10.25 3.49 33.55
CA PHE A 209 11.20 3.75 32.47
C PHE A 209 11.71 5.19 32.54
N ASP A 210 12.98 5.37 32.23
CA ASP A 210 13.56 6.69 32.11
C ASP A 210 13.39 7.22 30.69
N ASP A 211 12.59 8.29 30.55
CA ASP A 211 12.33 8.98 29.28
C ASP A 211 13.39 10.06 28.96
N SER A 212 14.40 10.24 29.81
CA SER A 212 15.51 11.18 29.61
C SER A 212 16.78 10.55 29.01
N LEU A 213 16.74 9.24 28.69
CA LEU A 213 17.90 8.52 28.16
C LEU A 213 18.46 9.17 26.90
N CYS A 214 19.79 9.24 26.83
CA CYS A 214 20.53 9.73 25.70
C CYS A 214 21.80 8.89 25.46
N TRP A 215 22.58 9.25 24.45
CA TRP A 215 23.79 8.51 24.09
C TRP A 215 24.88 8.52 25.18
N GLU A 216 24.88 9.51 26.07
CA GLU A 216 25.81 9.58 27.22
C GLU A 216 25.54 8.48 28.25
N ASP A 217 24.30 7.99 28.37
CA ASP A 217 23.93 6.91 29.28
C ASP A 217 24.60 5.57 28.91
N LEU A 218 25.14 5.44 27.69
CA LEU A 218 25.97 4.29 27.32
C LEU A 218 27.22 4.18 28.20
N LYS A 219 27.81 5.32 28.62
CA LYS A 219 28.96 5.36 29.52
C LYS A 219 28.59 4.79 30.89
N TRP A 220 27.41 5.15 31.39
CA TRP A 220 26.88 4.57 32.62
C TRP A 220 26.64 3.06 32.48
N LEU A 221 25.98 2.60 31.40
CA LEU A 221 25.72 1.18 31.20
C LEU A 221 27.04 0.37 31.15
N ARG A 222 28.09 0.90 30.49
CA ARG A 222 29.43 0.29 30.50
C ARG A 222 30.10 0.27 31.87
N SER A 223 29.78 1.22 32.75
CA SER A 223 30.37 1.26 34.10
C SER A 223 29.85 0.14 35.01
N ILE A 224 28.71 -0.48 34.66
CA ILE A 224 28.05 -1.49 35.49
C ILE A 224 28.14 -2.92 34.94
N THR A 225 28.67 -3.12 33.73
CA THR A 225 28.84 -4.45 33.12
C THR A 225 29.98 -4.50 32.11
N ASN A 226 30.62 -5.66 31.99
CA ASN A 226 31.61 -5.94 30.95
C ASN A 226 31.01 -6.70 29.75
N LEU A 227 29.72 -7.02 29.78
CA LEU A 227 29.07 -7.73 28.69
C LEU A 227 29.00 -6.86 27.42
N PRO A 228 29.12 -7.48 26.23
CA PRO A 228 28.79 -6.81 24.98
C PRO A 228 27.40 -6.17 25.01
N ILE A 229 27.29 -4.96 24.48
CA ILE A 229 26.04 -4.20 24.42
C ILE A 229 25.58 -4.10 22.96
N LEU A 230 24.39 -4.60 22.66
CA LEU A 230 23.67 -4.33 21.42
C LEU A 230 22.63 -3.25 21.66
N ILE A 231 22.45 -2.34 20.72
CA ILE A 231 21.38 -1.34 20.76
C ILE A 231 20.20 -1.80 19.90
N LYS A 232 18.98 -1.80 20.45
CA LYS A 232 17.76 -2.25 19.78
C LYS A 232 16.77 -1.12 19.61
N GLY A 233 16.28 -0.95 18.39
CA GLY A 233 15.34 0.12 18.04
C GLY A 233 15.87 1.11 17.01
N VAL A 234 16.98 0.79 16.33
CA VAL A 234 17.61 1.67 15.34
C VAL A 234 16.91 1.49 13.99
N LEU A 235 16.52 2.58 13.34
CA LEU A 235 15.84 2.57 12.04
C LEU A 235 16.47 3.50 11.00
N THR A 236 17.49 4.27 11.36
CA THR A 236 18.05 5.35 10.53
C THR A 236 19.56 5.19 10.34
N HIS A 237 20.07 5.71 9.21
CA HIS A 237 21.49 5.82 8.92
C HIS A 237 22.25 6.55 10.04
N GLU A 238 21.71 7.68 10.52
CA GLU A 238 22.36 8.56 11.47
C GLU A 238 22.55 7.89 12.83
N ASP A 239 21.52 7.22 13.36
CA ASP A 239 21.61 6.54 14.65
C ASP A 239 22.48 5.28 14.57
N ALA A 240 22.48 4.59 13.42
CA ALA A 240 23.38 3.47 13.17
C ALA A 240 24.85 3.91 13.19
N ARG A 241 25.18 5.01 12.52
CA ARG A 241 26.53 5.60 12.57
C ARG A 241 26.91 6.01 13.99
N LYS A 242 26.00 6.68 14.69
CA LYS A 242 26.24 7.14 16.06
C LYS A 242 26.45 5.98 17.03
N ALA A 243 25.71 4.88 16.88
CA ALA A 243 25.90 3.67 17.66
C ALA A 243 27.31 3.08 17.48
N VAL A 244 27.78 3.03 16.23
CA VAL A 244 29.14 2.58 15.90
C VAL A 244 30.19 3.52 16.50
N GLU A 245 30.03 4.84 16.37
CA GLU A 245 30.93 5.84 16.95
C GLU A 245 30.97 5.74 18.48
N ALA A 246 29.83 5.45 19.10
CA ALA A 246 29.73 5.22 20.53
C ALA A 246 30.36 3.88 20.98
N GLY A 247 30.65 2.97 20.04
CA GLY A 247 31.35 1.69 20.27
C GLY A 247 30.46 0.55 20.77
N VAL A 248 29.17 0.53 20.43
CA VAL A 248 28.33 -0.64 20.73
C VAL A 248 28.90 -1.89 20.04
N HIS A 249 28.50 -3.08 20.48
CA HIS A 249 28.97 -4.35 19.93
C HIS A 249 28.04 -4.94 18.87
N GLY A 250 26.87 -4.35 18.65
CA GLY A 250 25.91 -4.76 17.64
C GLY A 250 24.70 -3.84 17.59
N ILE A 251 23.97 -3.89 16.47
CA ILE A 251 22.76 -3.11 16.25
C ILE A 251 21.62 -4.06 15.91
N VAL A 252 20.45 -3.85 16.52
CA VAL A 252 19.21 -4.51 16.16
C VAL A 252 18.29 -3.50 15.47
N VAL A 253 18.14 -3.66 14.16
CA VAL A 253 17.16 -2.93 13.34
C VAL A 253 15.78 -3.39 13.74
N SER A 254 15.03 -2.50 14.39
CA SER A 254 13.76 -2.85 15.02
C SER A 254 12.85 -1.63 15.13
N ASN A 255 11.58 -1.82 14.81
CA ASN A 255 10.49 -0.90 15.14
C ASN A 255 9.63 -1.47 16.28
N HIS A 256 10.26 -2.25 17.17
CA HIS A 256 9.62 -2.93 18.29
C HIS A 256 8.50 -3.90 17.87
N GLY A 257 8.60 -4.49 16.68
CA GLY A 257 7.51 -5.28 16.12
C GLY A 257 6.23 -4.47 15.87
N ALA A 258 6.38 -3.19 15.51
CA ALA A 258 5.32 -2.21 15.29
C ALA A 258 4.45 -1.90 16.53
N ARG A 259 5.07 -1.84 17.71
CA ARG A 259 4.35 -1.63 19.00
C ARG A 259 4.66 -0.30 19.69
N GLN A 260 5.46 0.54 19.04
CA GLN A 260 5.94 1.82 19.55
C GLN A 260 5.36 2.97 18.73
N LEU A 261 6.10 3.54 17.78
CA LEU A 261 5.62 4.57 16.87
C LEU A 261 5.02 3.93 15.59
N ASP A 262 3.72 4.08 15.37
CA ASP A 262 3.09 3.68 14.10
C ASP A 262 3.52 4.63 12.96
N HIS A 263 3.33 4.22 11.71
CA HIS A 263 3.84 4.90 10.51
C HIS A 263 5.37 4.97 10.38
N THR A 264 6.12 4.24 11.21
CA THR A 264 7.55 4.00 10.94
C THR A 264 7.71 3.04 9.75
N PRO A 265 8.82 3.14 9.00
CA PRO A 265 9.12 2.18 7.94
C PRO A 265 9.16 0.73 8.44
N ALA A 266 8.91 -0.23 7.54
CA ALA A 266 9.23 -1.62 7.82
C ALA A 266 10.73 -1.80 8.03
N THR A 267 11.12 -2.64 8.99
CA THR A 267 12.54 -2.88 9.33
C THR A 267 13.36 -3.37 8.14
N ILE A 268 12.78 -4.24 7.30
CA ILE A 268 13.44 -4.74 6.09
C ILE A 268 13.68 -3.64 5.03
N SER A 269 12.84 -2.59 5.03
CA SER A 269 12.96 -1.47 4.08
C SER A 269 14.12 -0.53 4.43
N VAL A 270 14.49 -0.43 5.71
CA VAL A 270 15.61 0.41 6.19
C VAL A 270 16.87 -0.39 6.50
N LEU A 271 16.81 -1.72 6.42
CA LEU A 271 17.94 -2.60 6.77
C LEU A 271 19.20 -2.28 5.97
N GLU A 272 19.08 -2.11 4.64
CA GLU A 272 20.23 -1.86 3.78
C GLU A 272 20.92 -0.52 4.10
N GLU A 273 20.15 0.52 4.43
CA GLU A 273 20.65 1.82 4.87
C GLU A 273 21.45 1.70 6.18
N VAL A 274 20.94 0.95 7.16
CA VAL A 274 21.63 0.69 8.43
C VAL A 274 22.90 -0.14 8.22
N VAL A 275 22.84 -1.20 7.41
CA VAL A 275 24.01 -2.03 7.08
C VAL A 275 25.12 -1.18 6.44
N GLN A 276 24.76 -0.28 5.54
CA GLN A 276 25.70 0.65 4.91
C GLN A 276 26.29 1.64 5.92
N ALA A 277 25.48 2.22 6.81
CA ALA A 277 25.95 3.09 7.90
C ALA A 277 26.97 2.39 8.81
N VAL A 278 26.72 1.11 9.12
CA VAL A 278 27.58 0.31 10.00
C VAL A 278 28.90 -0.06 9.35
N GLY A 279 28.91 -0.28 8.03
CA GLY A 279 30.12 -0.55 7.26
C GLY A 279 30.88 -1.80 7.75
N GLY A 280 30.15 -2.82 8.20
CA GLY A 280 30.72 -4.10 8.66
C GLY A 280 31.47 -4.07 9.99
N LYS A 281 31.45 -2.95 10.74
CA LYS A 281 32.20 -2.82 12.00
C LYS A 281 31.62 -3.64 13.16
N VAL A 282 30.29 -3.84 13.17
CA VAL A 282 29.57 -4.62 14.18
C VAL A 282 28.45 -5.43 13.52
N PRO A 283 28.01 -6.56 14.13
CA PRO A 283 26.86 -7.31 13.65
C PRO A 283 25.60 -6.44 13.57
N VAL A 284 24.88 -6.55 12.45
CA VAL A 284 23.53 -6.02 12.27
C VAL A 284 22.53 -7.17 12.32
N ILE A 285 21.59 -7.09 13.23
CA ILE A 285 20.49 -8.04 13.42
C ILE A 285 19.19 -7.33 13.08
N VAL A 286 18.18 -8.03 12.58
CA VAL A 286 16.87 -7.42 12.27
C VAL A 286 15.71 -8.22 12.89
N ASP A 287 14.70 -7.52 13.38
CA ASP A 287 13.41 -8.10 13.79
C ASP A 287 12.24 -7.47 13.00
N GLY A 288 11.01 -7.93 13.26
CA GLY A 288 9.81 -7.37 12.62
C GLY A 288 9.41 -8.09 11.32
N GLY A 289 8.13 -8.51 11.24
CA GLY A 289 7.55 -9.05 10.01
C GLY A 289 7.88 -10.50 9.62
N ILE A 290 8.99 -11.07 10.10
CA ILE A 290 9.53 -12.37 9.64
C ILE A 290 8.59 -13.54 9.97
N ARG A 291 8.15 -14.28 8.94
CA ARG A 291 7.24 -15.44 9.08
C ARG A 291 7.64 -16.65 8.24
N ARG A 292 8.58 -16.50 7.29
CA ARG A 292 9.02 -17.57 6.40
C ARG A 292 10.54 -17.63 6.33
N GLY A 293 11.08 -18.80 5.94
CA GLY A 293 12.51 -18.95 5.64
C GLY A 293 12.98 -18.04 4.51
N THR A 294 12.09 -17.72 3.55
CA THR A 294 12.37 -16.72 2.51
C THR A 294 12.52 -15.30 3.06
N ASP A 295 11.87 -14.96 4.17
CA ASP A 295 12.04 -13.65 4.83
C ASP A 295 13.42 -13.58 5.48
N VAL A 296 13.84 -14.66 6.15
CA VAL A 296 15.20 -14.78 6.70
C VAL A 296 16.23 -14.63 5.58
N PHE A 297 16.08 -15.37 4.48
CA PHE A 297 16.97 -15.29 3.33
C PHE A 297 17.07 -13.86 2.76
N LYS A 298 15.94 -13.13 2.64
CA LYS A 298 15.93 -11.74 2.17
C LYS A 298 16.69 -10.81 3.11
N ALA A 299 16.49 -10.94 4.43
CA ALA A 299 17.21 -10.15 5.41
C ALA A 299 18.72 -10.38 5.33
N LEU A 300 19.16 -11.63 5.20
CA LEU A 300 20.57 -11.99 5.00
C LEU A 300 21.13 -11.41 3.70
N ALA A 301 20.39 -11.52 2.60
CA ALA A 301 20.79 -10.94 1.31
C ALA A 301 20.93 -9.42 1.36
N LEU A 302 20.18 -8.73 2.23
CA LEU A 302 20.30 -7.30 2.47
C LEU A 302 21.36 -6.93 3.53
N GLY A 303 22.09 -7.92 4.06
CA GLY A 303 23.27 -7.72 4.90
C GLY A 303 23.05 -7.88 6.41
N ALA A 304 21.88 -8.36 6.86
CA ALA A 304 21.74 -8.79 8.24
C ALA A 304 22.60 -10.04 8.50
N GLN A 305 23.19 -10.14 9.69
CA GLN A 305 23.94 -11.32 10.13
C GLN A 305 23.02 -12.40 10.72
N ALA A 306 21.93 -11.98 11.36
CA ALA A 306 20.91 -12.85 11.90
C ALA A 306 19.58 -12.12 12.01
N VAL A 307 18.51 -12.88 12.24
CA VAL A 307 17.18 -12.33 12.51
C VAL A 307 16.67 -12.70 13.90
N LEU A 308 15.77 -11.90 14.45
CA LEU A 308 15.07 -12.16 15.71
C LEU A 308 13.58 -12.40 15.46
N ILE A 309 13.04 -13.51 15.97
CA ILE A 309 11.62 -13.85 15.89
C ILE A 309 10.89 -13.63 17.23
N GLY A 310 9.87 -12.77 17.23
CA GLY A 310 9.07 -12.44 18.41
C GLY A 310 7.75 -13.22 18.46
N ARG A 311 6.66 -12.62 17.98
CA ARG A 311 5.29 -13.19 18.02
C ARG A 311 5.18 -14.67 17.62
N PRO A 312 5.86 -15.18 16.55
CA PRO A 312 5.85 -16.60 16.23
C PRO A 312 6.20 -17.52 17.41
N VAL A 313 7.19 -17.14 18.23
CA VAL A 313 7.63 -17.92 19.40
C VAL A 313 6.52 -17.97 20.45
N ILE A 314 5.85 -16.85 20.73
CA ILE A 314 4.72 -16.81 21.65
C ILE A 314 3.55 -17.64 21.14
N TYR A 315 3.28 -17.62 19.84
CA TYR A 315 2.22 -18.42 19.26
C TYR A 315 2.51 -19.92 19.35
N GLY A 316 3.75 -20.33 19.09
CA GLY A 316 4.21 -21.69 19.33
C GLY A 316 4.08 -22.10 20.79
N LEU A 317 4.52 -21.23 21.71
CA LEU A 317 4.44 -21.46 23.15
C LEU A 317 2.99 -21.64 23.61
N ALA A 318 2.08 -20.78 23.17
CA ALA A 318 0.66 -20.85 23.51
C ALA A 318 0.00 -22.13 22.99
N ALA A 319 0.35 -22.55 21.78
CA ALA A 319 -0.26 -23.73 21.16
C ALA A 319 0.21 -25.05 21.79
N MET A 320 1.52 -25.19 22.04
CA MET A 320 2.13 -26.49 22.37
C MET A 320 3.34 -26.39 23.32
N GLY A 321 3.43 -25.34 24.14
CA GLY A 321 4.51 -25.17 25.12
C GLY A 321 5.91 -25.14 24.48
N GLN A 322 6.89 -25.77 25.12
CA GLN A 322 8.25 -25.90 24.60
C GLN A 322 8.29 -26.52 23.19
N ARG A 323 7.45 -27.53 22.92
CA ARG A 323 7.39 -28.21 21.62
C ARG A 323 7.00 -27.24 20.51
N GLY A 324 6.00 -26.38 20.75
CA GLY A 324 5.56 -25.42 19.74
C GLY A 324 6.61 -24.35 19.43
N VAL A 325 7.36 -23.88 20.44
CA VAL A 325 8.51 -22.99 20.21
C VAL A 325 9.56 -23.67 19.35
N LYS A 326 9.91 -24.92 19.67
CA LYS A 326 10.85 -25.73 18.90
C LYS A 326 10.38 -25.87 17.45
N SER A 327 9.13 -26.25 17.23
CA SER A 327 8.54 -26.39 15.88
C SER A 327 8.58 -25.10 15.07
N VAL A 328 8.30 -23.94 15.66
CA VAL A 328 8.40 -22.65 14.96
C VAL A 328 9.83 -22.37 14.49
N VAL A 329 10.84 -22.62 15.35
CA VAL A 329 12.25 -22.40 14.99
C VAL A 329 12.69 -23.40 13.92
N GLU A 330 12.36 -24.69 14.07
CA GLU A 330 12.70 -25.73 13.10
C GLU A 330 12.03 -25.52 11.74
N MET A 331 10.77 -25.09 11.69
CA MET A 331 10.09 -24.75 10.43
C MET A 331 10.81 -23.64 9.69
N LEU A 332 11.21 -22.57 10.38
CA LEU A 332 11.94 -21.47 9.74
C LEU A 332 13.33 -21.90 9.25
N LYS A 333 14.01 -22.79 9.99
CA LYS A 333 15.27 -23.40 9.54
C LYS A 333 15.07 -24.23 8.29
N ASN A 334 14.09 -25.13 8.27
CA ASN A 334 13.81 -26.00 7.13
C ASN A 334 13.40 -25.17 5.90
N GLU A 335 12.57 -24.13 6.08
CA GLU A 335 12.22 -23.22 4.99
C GLU A 335 13.43 -22.41 4.50
N LEU A 336 14.34 -22.00 5.39
CA LEU A 336 15.57 -21.29 5.01
C LEU A 336 16.50 -22.21 4.23
N GLU A 337 16.73 -23.43 4.72
CA GLU A 337 17.53 -24.46 4.05
C GLU A 337 17.01 -24.71 2.63
N LEU A 338 15.69 -24.92 2.49
CA LEU A 338 15.06 -25.09 1.19
C LEU A 338 15.24 -23.85 0.30
N THR A 339 15.09 -22.66 0.86
CA THR A 339 15.28 -21.40 0.11
C THR A 339 16.73 -21.25 -0.37
N MET A 340 17.70 -21.60 0.47
CA MET A 340 19.13 -21.62 0.17
C MET A 340 19.44 -22.61 -0.95
N ALA A 341 18.92 -23.84 -0.86
CA ALA A 341 19.07 -24.86 -1.90
C ALA A 341 18.48 -24.39 -3.24
N LEU A 342 17.24 -23.89 -3.24
CA LEU A 342 16.56 -23.40 -4.45
C LEU A 342 17.16 -22.11 -5.01
N SER A 343 17.93 -21.38 -4.21
CA SER A 343 18.63 -20.16 -4.64
C SER A 343 20.08 -20.39 -5.06
N GLY A 344 20.59 -21.62 -4.94
CA GLY A 344 21.98 -21.97 -5.24
C GLY A 344 22.97 -21.39 -4.24
N CYS A 345 22.63 -21.39 -2.96
CA CYS A 345 23.45 -20.83 -1.87
C CYS A 345 23.82 -21.94 -0.85
N PRO A 346 24.93 -22.67 -1.03
CA PRO A 346 25.29 -23.76 -0.13
C PRO A 346 25.73 -23.31 1.28
N THR A 347 26.20 -22.07 1.42
CA THR A 347 26.54 -21.46 2.71
C THR A 347 25.95 -20.05 2.81
N LEU A 348 25.88 -19.49 4.02
CA LEU A 348 25.37 -18.12 4.22
C LEU A 348 26.17 -17.05 3.46
N GLU A 349 27.48 -17.24 3.25
CA GLU A 349 28.34 -16.31 2.49
C GLU A 349 27.91 -16.18 1.01
N HIS A 350 27.25 -17.21 0.47
CA HIS A 350 26.71 -17.16 -0.88
C HIS A 350 25.45 -16.31 -0.97
N ILE A 351 24.77 -16.02 0.15
CA ILE A 351 23.57 -15.18 0.18
C ILE A 351 23.98 -13.71 0.05
N THR A 352 24.17 -13.27 -1.19
CA THR A 352 24.53 -11.88 -1.51
C THR A 352 23.34 -11.02 -1.88
N ARG A 353 23.52 -9.70 -1.86
CA ARG A 353 22.56 -8.69 -2.35
C ARG A 353 22.00 -8.98 -3.73
N SER A 354 22.76 -9.67 -4.58
CA SER A 354 22.35 -10.03 -5.94
C SER A 354 21.19 -11.04 -6.01
N HIS A 355 20.89 -11.73 -4.91
CA HIS A 355 19.76 -12.65 -4.78
C HIS A 355 18.45 -11.95 -4.40
N ALA A 356 18.51 -10.72 -3.89
CA ALA A 356 17.34 -9.91 -3.58
C ALA A 356 17.18 -8.82 -4.63
N LYS A 357 16.04 -8.75 -5.31
CA LYS A 357 15.68 -7.63 -6.19
C LYS A 357 14.44 -6.96 -5.63
N MET A 358 14.55 -5.68 -5.27
CA MET A 358 13.36 -4.87 -5.03
C MET A 358 12.54 -4.87 -6.31
N ALA A 359 11.23 -5.14 -6.23
CA ALA A 359 10.36 -4.91 -7.36
C ALA A 359 10.57 -3.46 -7.82
N SER A 360 10.96 -3.25 -9.07
CA SER A 360 11.12 -1.91 -9.61
C SER A 360 9.75 -1.23 -9.55
N GLU A 361 9.68 -0.10 -8.86
CA GLU A 361 8.47 0.73 -8.86
C GLU A 361 8.17 1.17 -10.30
N PRO A 362 6.89 1.13 -10.74
CA PRO A 362 6.52 1.63 -12.06
C PRO A 362 6.93 3.09 -12.20
N VAL A 363 7.61 3.44 -13.28
CA VAL A 363 8.04 4.83 -13.55
C VAL A 363 7.16 5.54 -14.58
N ASN A 364 6.19 4.83 -15.16
CA ASN A 364 5.21 5.40 -16.08
C ASN A 364 3.88 4.62 -16.07
N VAL A 365 2.82 5.24 -16.60
CA VAL A 365 1.47 4.66 -16.65
C VAL A 365 1.40 3.37 -17.48
N ASN A 366 2.24 3.22 -18.51
CA ASN A 366 2.22 2.02 -19.35
C ASN A 366 2.74 0.79 -18.60
N GLU A 367 3.67 0.96 -17.65
CA GLU A 367 4.11 -0.15 -16.80
C GLU A 367 2.99 -0.65 -15.88
N PHE A 368 2.04 0.20 -15.47
CA PHE A 368 0.84 -0.26 -14.77
C PHE A 368 -0.05 -1.13 -15.64
N GLN A 369 -0.16 -0.85 -16.95
CA GLN A 369 -0.88 -1.72 -17.89
C GLN A 369 -0.27 -3.13 -17.90
N GLU A 370 1.05 -3.22 -17.93
CA GLU A 370 1.78 -4.48 -17.87
C GLU A 370 1.62 -5.21 -16.53
N LEU A 371 1.55 -4.48 -15.42
CA LEU A 371 1.24 -5.06 -14.12
C LEU A 371 -0.20 -5.58 -14.07
N ALA A 372 -1.17 -4.80 -14.54
CA ALA A 372 -2.58 -5.19 -14.62
C ALA A 372 -2.76 -6.46 -15.47
N ARG A 373 -2.06 -6.55 -16.61
CA ARG A 373 -2.05 -7.73 -17.50
C ARG A 373 -1.59 -9.00 -16.79
N LYS A 374 -0.67 -8.89 -15.82
CA LYS A 374 -0.11 -10.02 -15.07
C LYS A 374 -1.01 -10.50 -13.93
N VAL A 375 -1.83 -9.62 -13.37
CA VAL A 375 -2.63 -9.91 -12.17
C VAL A 375 -4.10 -10.18 -12.48
N LEU A 376 -4.64 -9.60 -13.57
CA LEU A 376 -6.03 -9.79 -13.94
C LEU A 376 -6.24 -11.08 -14.73
N PRO A 377 -7.35 -11.79 -14.50
CA PRO A 377 -7.83 -12.81 -15.44
C PRO A 377 -7.96 -12.20 -16.85
N LYS A 378 -7.58 -12.97 -17.87
CA LYS A 378 -7.56 -12.52 -19.28
C LYS A 378 -8.87 -11.84 -19.70
N MET A 379 -10.00 -12.43 -19.35
CA MET A 379 -11.33 -11.88 -19.65
C MET A 379 -11.53 -10.46 -19.09
N TYR A 380 -11.10 -10.20 -17.86
CA TYR A 380 -11.23 -8.88 -17.23
C TYR A 380 -10.20 -7.89 -17.75
N PHE A 381 -8.96 -8.35 -17.99
CA PHE A 381 -7.96 -7.50 -18.62
C PHE A 381 -8.44 -7.02 -20.00
N ASP A 382 -8.91 -7.94 -20.84
CA ASP A 382 -9.39 -7.62 -22.18
C ASP A 382 -10.65 -6.74 -22.15
N PHE A 383 -11.55 -6.95 -21.18
CA PHE A 383 -12.72 -6.10 -20.99
C PHE A 383 -12.33 -4.63 -20.81
N TYR A 384 -11.31 -4.35 -20.00
CA TYR A 384 -10.81 -2.99 -19.79
C TYR A 384 -9.92 -2.50 -20.93
N ASN A 385 -9.02 -3.36 -21.40
CA ASN A 385 -7.98 -2.99 -22.35
C ASN A 385 -8.57 -2.75 -23.74
N GLY A 386 -9.49 -3.61 -24.19
CA GLY A 386 -9.95 -3.66 -25.58
C GLY A 386 -10.74 -2.45 -26.05
N GLY A 387 -10.87 -2.34 -27.37
CA GLY A 387 -11.61 -1.33 -28.12
C GLY A 387 -12.77 -1.93 -28.90
N ALA A 388 -13.40 -1.12 -29.75
CA ALA A 388 -14.37 -1.59 -30.73
C ALA A 388 -13.64 -2.20 -31.94
N GLU A 389 -14.16 -3.33 -32.44
CA GLU A 389 -13.79 -3.95 -33.71
C GLU A 389 -12.27 -4.13 -33.90
N ASP A 390 -11.66 -3.46 -34.88
CA ASP A 390 -10.23 -3.55 -35.19
C ASP A 390 -9.34 -2.77 -34.19
N GLU A 391 -9.97 -2.08 -33.23
CA GLU A 391 -9.35 -1.21 -32.24
C GLU A 391 -8.54 -0.07 -32.87
N TYR A 392 -8.89 0.34 -34.09
CA TYR A 392 -8.18 1.38 -34.83
C TYR A 392 -8.20 2.71 -34.07
N THR A 393 -9.37 3.14 -33.62
CA THR A 393 -9.59 4.36 -32.85
C THR A 393 -8.89 4.31 -31.50
N LEU A 394 -8.89 3.14 -30.84
CA LEU A 394 -8.18 2.94 -29.58
C LEU A 394 -6.69 3.22 -29.76
N LYS A 395 -6.08 2.65 -30.80
CA LYS A 395 -4.68 2.88 -31.15
C LYS A 395 -4.45 4.35 -31.55
N GLN A 396 -5.30 4.90 -32.41
CA GLN A 396 -5.15 6.28 -32.90
C GLN A 396 -5.32 7.34 -31.80
N ASN A 397 -6.14 7.10 -30.78
CA ASN A 397 -6.23 7.96 -29.60
C ASN A 397 -4.86 8.18 -28.93
N MET A 398 -4.00 7.14 -28.90
CA MET A 398 -2.66 7.25 -28.33
C MET A 398 -1.65 7.82 -29.34
N GLU A 399 -1.69 7.37 -30.59
CA GLU A 399 -0.75 7.81 -31.63
C GLU A 399 -0.94 9.28 -32.03
N ALA A 400 -2.15 9.82 -31.94
CA ALA A 400 -2.43 11.21 -32.27
C ALA A 400 -1.66 12.22 -31.42
N PHE A 401 -1.48 11.94 -30.12
CA PHE A 401 -0.65 12.78 -29.25
C PHE A 401 0.81 12.83 -29.72
N GLN A 402 1.33 11.76 -30.31
CA GLN A 402 2.72 11.70 -30.80
C GLN A 402 2.94 12.56 -32.04
N ARG A 403 1.87 12.90 -32.78
CA ARG A 403 1.91 13.79 -33.95
C ARG A 403 1.98 15.27 -33.58
N ILE A 404 1.81 15.61 -32.30
CA ILE A 404 1.89 16.98 -31.79
C ILE A 404 3.25 17.19 -31.10
N ARG A 405 4.00 18.19 -31.55
CA ARG A 405 5.31 18.56 -30.97
C ARG A 405 5.14 19.68 -29.98
N LEU A 406 5.98 19.71 -28.94
CA LEU A 406 6.05 20.82 -27.98
C LEU A 406 7.02 21.89 -28.49
N TRP A 407 6.67 23.15 -28.30
CA TRP A 407 7.47 24.34 -28.61
C TRP A 407 7.74 25.11 -27.32
N PRO A 408 8.82 24.74 -26.59
CA PRO A 408 9.09 25.30 -25.27
C PRO A 408 9.59 26.74 -25.34
N ARG A 409 9.28 27.53 -24.31
CA ARG A 409 9.85 28.85 -24.07
C ARG A 409 10.96 28.73 -23.02
N VAL A 410 12.17 29.12 -23.41
CA VAL A 410 13.34 29.11 -22.52
C VAL A 410 13.48 30.44 -21.78
N LEU A 411 14.22 30.44 -20.66
CA LEU A 411 14.49 31.61 -19.83
C LEU A 411 13.23 32.27 -19.22
N VAL A 412 12.24 31.45 -18.87
CA VAL A 412 11.08 31.83 -18.04
C VAL A 412 11.34 31.38 -16.61
N ASP A 413 10.95 32.17 -15.60
CA ASP A 413 11.03 31.75 -14.21
C ASP A 413 9.99 30.66 -13.93
N VAL A 414 10.49 29.45 -13.73
CA VAL A 414 9.72 28.23 -13.42
C VAL A 414 10.13 27.64 -12.07
N SER A 415 10.66 28.47 -11.17
CA SER A 415 11.03 28.06 -9.80
C SER A 415 9.82 27.63 -8.97
N ARG A 416 8.60 27.99 -9.40
CA ARG A 416 7.32 27.56 -8.82
C ARG A 416 6.33 27.26 -9.94
N ILE A 417 5.70 26.09 -9.88
CA ILE A 417 4.63 25.68 -10.80
C ILE A 417 3.31 25.60 -10.03
N ASP A 418 2.27 26.25 -10.54
CA ASP A 418 0.89 26.10 -10.06
C ASP A 418 0.03 25.40 -11.13
N MET A 419 -0.27 24.13 -10.87
CA MET A 419 -1.16 23.32 -11.70
C MET A 419 -2.62 23.40 -11.26
N SER A 420 -2.94 24.11 -10.18
CA SER A 420 -4.30 24.11 -9.65
C SER A 420 -5.28 24.81 -10.58
N THR A 421 -6.51 24.32 -10.62
CA THR A 421 -7.59 24.91 -11.42
C THR A 421 -8.93 24.75 -10.73
N THR A 422 -9.95 25.41 -11.27
CA THR A 422 -11.33 25.28 -10.83
C THR A 422 -12.17 24.74 -11.97
N LEU A 423 -12.92 23.68 -11.73
CA LEU A 423 -13.88 23.11 -12.67
C LEU A 423 -15.26 23.09 -12.03
N LEU A 424 -16.23 23.76 -12.67
CA LEU A 424 -17.60 23.90 -12.17
C LEU A 424 -17.70 24.35 -10.70
N GLY A 425 -16.81 25.26 -10.29
CA GLY A 425 -16.73 25.81 -8.94
C GLY A 425 -15.90 25.00 -7.94
N TYR A 426 -15.36 23.85 -8.33
CA TYR A 426 -14.54 23.00 -7.45
C TYR A 426 -13.05 23.13 -7.77
N LYS A 427 -12.26 23.48 -6.76
CA LYS A 427 -10.80 23.56 -6.87
C LYS A 427 -10.19 22.16 -6.88
N ILE A 428 -9.33 21.89 -7.85
CA ILE A 428 -8.57 20.64 -7.98
C ILE A 428 -7.07 20.94 -8.08
N ALA A 429 -6.23 19.99 -7.67
CA ALA A 429 -4.77 20.19 -7.61
C ALA A 429 -4.08 20.25 -8.98
N ALA A 430 -4.66 19.59 -9.99
CA ALA A 430 -4.17 19.54 -11.36
C ALA A 430 -5.35 19.31 -12.31
N PRO A 431 -5.26 19.68 -13.60
CA PRO A 431 -6.34 19.52 -14.58
C PRO A 431 -6.45 18.07 -15.10
N ILE A 432 -6.44 17.10 -14.18
CA ILE A 432 -6.44 15.64 -14.44
C ILE A 432 -7.51 15.00 -13.56
N LEU A 433 -8.59 14.52 -14.18
CA LEU A 433 -9.73 13.85 -13.55
C LEU A 433 -9.70 12.34 -13.78
N ILE A 434 -10.45 11.60 -12.97
CA ILE A 434 -10.71 10.17 -13.22
C ILE A 434 -11.96 10.03 -14.09
N ALA A 435 -11.81 9.40 -15.25
CA ALA A 435 -12.92 9.15 -16.19
C ALA A 435 -13.86 8.04 -15.68
N PRO A 436 -15.13 8.02 -16.11
CA PRO A 436 -16.03 6.96 -15.72
C PRO A 436 -15.63 5.64 -16.38
N THR A 437 -15.31 4.65 -15.55
CA THR A 437 -15.09 3.26 -15.94
C THR A 437 -16.01 2.36 -15.13
N ALA A 438 -16.57 1.35 -15.77
CA ALA A 438 -17.52 0.44 -15.12
C ALA A 438 -16.80 -0.65 -14.32
N MET A 439 -17.50 -1.20 -13.34
CA MET A 439 -17.20 -2.48 -12.70
C MET A 439 -15.79 -2.61 -12.09
N HIS A 440 -15.35 -1.68 -11.26
CA HIS A 440 -13.99 -1.69 -10.71
C HIS A 440 -13.68 -2.91 -9.83
N GLN A 441 -14.69 -3.63 -9.32
CA GLN A 441 -14.45 -4.85 -8.53
C GLN A 441 -13.92 -6.03 -9.34
N LEU A 442 -14.01 -5.98 -10.67
CA LEU A 442 -13.30 -6.93 -11.53
C LEU A 442 -11.79 -6.69 -11.53
N ALA A 443 -11.35 -5.46 -11.18
CA ALA A 443 -9.95 -5.11 -11.07
C ALA A 443 -9.39 -5.32 -9.65
N HIS A 444 -10.16 -4.94 -8.62
CA HIS A 444 -9.73 -5.05 -7.22
C HIS A 444 -10.95 -5.12 -6.28
N PRO A 445 -10.94 -5.93 -5.21
CA PRO A 445 -12.11 -6.15 -4.34
C PRO A 445 -12.76 -4.88 -3.78
N GLU A 446 -11.97 -3.83 -3.50
CA GLU A 446 -12.50 -2.55 -3.02
C GLU A 446 -13.17 -1.67 -4.08
N GLY A 447 -12.94 -1.95 -5.37
CA GLY A 447 -13.60 -1.31 -6.50
C GLY A 447 -13.54 0.22 -6.50
N GLU A 448 -14.70 0.83 -6.76
CA GLU A 448 -14.87 2.27 -6.91
C GLU A 448 -14.63 3.04 -5.60
N LYS A 449 -14.79 2.40 -4.43
CA LYS A 449 -14.47 3.01 -3.13
C LYS A 449 -12.98 3.32 -3.02
N ALA A 450 -12.11 2.37 -3.37
CA ALA A 450 -10.67 2.60 -3.42
C ALA A 450 -10.29 3.70 -4.42
N THR A 451 -10.98 3.76 -5.56
CA THR A 451 -10.75 4.81 -6.55
C THR A 451 -11.19 6.19 -6.04
N ALA A 452 -12.32 6.28 -5.34
CA ALA A 452 -12.81 7.51 -4.75
C ALA A 452 -11.89 8.02 -3.63
N ARG A 453 -11.39 7.13 -2.75
CA ARG A 453 -10.41 7.49 -1.71
C ARG A 453 -9.10 8.00 -2.33
N ALA A 454 -8.62 7.33 -3.39
CA ALA A 454 -7.46 7.82 -4.14
C ALA A 454 -7.72 9.21 -4.75
N ALA A 455 -8.88 9.44 -5.37
CA ALA A 455 -9.26 10.74 -5.92
C ALA A 455 -9.27 11.84 -4.85
N ALA A 456 -9.82 11.56 -3.66
CA ALA A 456 -9.79 12.47 -2.51
C ALA A 456 -8.35 12.80 -2.09
N SER A 457 -7.50 11.77 -1.94
CA SER A 457 -6.09 11.96 -1.54
C SER A 457 -5.29 12.78 -2.56
N CYS A 458 -5.65 12.68 -3.83
CA CYS A 458 -5.04 13.43 -4.92
C CYS A 458 -5.69 14.81 -5.14
N ASN A 459 -6.71 15.19 -4.37
CA ASN A 459 -7.50 16.39 -4.58
C ASN A 459 -7.94 16.56 -6.05
N THR A 460 -8.58 15.52 -6.60
CA THR A 460 -9.16 15.53 -7.96
C THR A 460 -10.60 15.01 -7.96
N ILE A 461 -11.30 15.23 -9.08
CA ILE A 461 -12.67 14.78 -9.30
C ILE A 461 -12.66 13.36 -9.86
N MET A 462 -13.52 12.51 -9.31
CA MET A 462 -13.86 11.21 -9.88
C MET A 462 -15.22 11.27 -10.58
N VAL A 463 -15.27 10.88 -11.85
CA VAL A 463 -16.55 10.60 -12.52
C VAL A 463 -16.90 9.13 -12.27
N VAL A 464 -17.99 8.88 -11.57
CA VAL A 464 -18.45 7.53 -11.23
C VAL A 464 -19.41 7.03 -12.30
N SER A 465 -19.15 5.84 -12.85
CA SER A 465 -20.04 5.18 -13.80
C SER A 465 -21.34 4.72 -13.13
N PHE A 466 -22.50 4.86 -13.80
CA PHE A 466 -23.75 4.23 -13.31
C PHE A 466 -23.60 2.70 -13.19
N SER A 467 -22.80 2.08 -14.07
CA SER A 467 -22.45 0.65 -14.05
C SER A 467 -21.33 0.30 -13.05
N SER A 468 -21.24 1.03 -11.94
CA SER A 468 -20.32 0.76 -10.84
C SER A 468 -20.73 -0.52 -10.07
N ASN A 469 -19.74 -1.25 -9.54
CA ASN A 469 -20.01 -2.38 -8.64
C ASN A 469 -20.32 -1.91 -7.21
N CYS A 470 -19.78 -0.77 -6.78
CA CYS A 470 -20.20 -0.12 -5.55
C CYS A 470 -21.43 0.76 -5.82
N THR A 471 -22.36 0.86 -4.88
CA THR A 471 -23.51 1.75 -5.07
C THR A 471 -23.10 3.22 -5.00
N ILE A 472 -23.93 4.12 -5.54
CA ILE A 472 -23.77 5.59 -5.41
C ILE A 472 -23.49 5.98 -3.94
N GLU A 473 -24.24 5.39 -3.01
CA GLU A 473 -24.19 5.64 -1.57
C GLU A 473 -22.89 5.10 -0.95
N GLU A 474 -22.47 3.89 -1.32
CA GLU A 474 -21.21 3.29 -0.85
C GLU A 474 -19.99 4.09 -1.32
N VAL A 475 -20.01 4.58 -2.56
CA VAL A 475 -18.94 5.43 -3.08
C VAL A 475 -18.95 6.78 -2.38
N ALA A 476 -20.11 7.42 -2.20
CA ALA A 476 -20.24 8.71 -1.53
C ALA A 476 -19.76 8.67 -0.07
N SER A 477 -20.16 7.65 0.69
CA SER A 477 -19.79 7.49 2.11
C SER A 477 -18.33 7.09 2.35
N SER A 478 -17.61 6.63 1.33
CA SER A 478 -16.22 6.17 1.48
C SER A 478 -15.18 7.28 1.68
N CYS A 479 -15.46 8.52 1.26
CA CYS A 479 -14.57 9.68 1.41
C CYS A 479 -15.25 11.02 1.06
N ASN A 480 -14.50 12.13 1.16
CA ASN A 480 -14.96 13.47 0.80
C ASN A 480 -14.52 13.93 -0.59
N ALA A 481 -14.29 13.02 -1.56
CA ALA A 481 -13.94 13.39 -2.93
C ALA A 481 -15.08 14.19 -3.60
N VAL A 482 -14.71 15.14 -4.47
CA VAL A 482 -15.67 15.71 -5.43
C VAL A 482 -15.98 14.64 -6.48
N ARG A 483 -17.26 14.39 -6.73
CA ARG A 483 -17.69 13.33 -7.64
C ARG A 483 -18.70 13.84 -8.65
N PHE A 484 -18.51 13.46 -9.91
CA PHE A 484 -19.53 13.59 -10.95
C PHE A 484 -20.14 12.21 -11.22
N PHE A 485 -21.37 12.17 -11.70
CA PHE A 485 -22.08 10.91 -11.97
C PHE A 485 -22.33 10.74 -13.45
N GLN A 486 -21.77 9.70 -14.04
CA GLN A 486 -21.98 9.38 -15.44
C GLN A 486 -23.30 8.62 -15.61
N LEU A 487 -24.14 9.09 -16.54
CA LEU A 487 -25.49 8.60 -16.79
C LEU A 487 -25.63 8.08 -18.23
N TYR A 488 -26.31 6.95 -18.38
CA TYR A 488 -26.96 6.54 -19.63
C TYR A 488 -28.46 6.73 -19.47
N VAL A 489 -29.12 7.15 -20.55
CA VAL A 489 -30.57 7.26 -20.55
C VAL A 489 -31.18 5.96 -21.04
N TYR A 490 -31.92 5.32 -20.15
CA TYR A 490 -32.64 4.10 -20.42
C TYR A 490 -34.00 4.36 -21.07
N LYS A 491 -34.51 3.37 -21.82
CA LYS A 491 -35.88 3.42 -22.38
C LYS A 491 -36.93 3.69 -21.29
N GLN A 492 -36.72 3.09 -20.12
CA GLN A 492 -37.47 3.42 -18.91
C GLN A 492 -36.87 4.67 -18.26
N ARG A 493 -37.36 5.85 -18.67
CA ARG A 493 -36.86 7.15 -18.20
C ARG A 493 -36.91 7.32 -16.68
N GLU A 494 -37.88 6.69 -16.02
CA GLU A 494 -38.01 6.69 -14.55
C GLU A 494 -36.77 6.13 -13.84
N VAL A 495 -36.13 5.09 -14.40
CA VAL A 495 -34.92 4.52 -13.81
C VAL A 495 -33.75 5.49 -13.90
N SER A 496 -33.63 6.18 -15.03
CA SER A 496 -32.62 7.21 -15.23
C SER A 496 -32.86 8.39 -14.27
N ALA A 497 -34.11 8.80 -14.09
CA ALA A 497 -34.49 9.85 -13.16
C ALA A 497 -34.17 9.48 -11.70
N GLU A 498 -34.42 8.24 -11.30
CA GLU A 498 -34.08 7.79 -9.94
C GLU A 498 -32.57 7.77 -9.69
N LEU A 499 -31.76 7.32 -10.66
CA LEU A 499 -30.29 7.35 -10.54
C LEU A 499 -29.78 8.78 -10.38
N VAL A 500 -30.31 9.74 -11.15
CA VAL A 500 -29.98 11.16 -11.04
C VAL A 500 -30.33 11.70 -9.65
N LYS A 501 -31.55 11.43 -9.17
CA LYS A 501 -31.98 11.84 -7.82
C LYS A 501 -31.14 11.21 -6.72
N ARG A 502 -30.68 9.96 -6.89
CA ARG A 502 -29.78 9.29 -5.94
C ARG A 502 -28.40 9.94 -5.93
N ALA A 503 -27.85 10.27 -7.09
CA ALA A 503 -26.58 10.97 -7.19
C ALA A 503 -26.65 12.35 -6.49
N GLU A 504 -27.69 13.15 -6.78
CA GLU A 504 -27.93 14.44 -6.13
C GLU A 504 -28.02 14.32 -4.60
N ARG A 505 -28.86 13.39 -4.10
CA ARG A 505 -29.04 13.15 -2.65
C ARG A 505 -27.74 12.74 -1.94
N ASN A 506 -26.81 12.12 -2.66
CA ASN A 506 -25.51 11.68 -2.15
C ASN A 506 -24.37 12.67 -2.45
N GLY A 507 -24.70 13.92 -2.81
CA GLY A 507 -23.74 15.01 -2.88
C GLY A 507 -22.84 14.97 -4.12
N PHE A 508 -23.23 14.25 -5.18
CA PHE A 508 -22.60 14.37 -6.49
C PHE A 508 -22.82 15.78 -7.06
N LYS A 509 -21.85 16.26 -7.84
CA LYS A 509 -21.74 17.68 -8.19
C LYS A 509 -22.00 18.01 -9.66
N ALA A 510 -22.11 17.00 -10.52
CA ALA A 510 -22.50 17.16 -11.91
C ALA A 510 -23.00 15.81 -12.48
N ILE A 511 -23.82 15.87 -13.53
CA ILE A 511 -24.21 14.73 -14.35
C ILE A 511 -23.35 14.74 -15.63
N VAL A 512 -22.75 13.59 -15.95
CA VAL A 512 -22.02 13.37 -17.20
C VAL A 512 -22.88 12.47 -18.09
N LEU A 513 -23.65 13.09 -18.99
CA LEU A 513 -24.52 12.40 -19.93
C LEU A 513 -23.71 11.79 -21.07
N THR A 514 -23.75 10.48 -21.22
CA THR A 514 -23.09 9.81 -22.36
C THR A 514 -24.00 9.84 -23.59
N ALA A 515 -23.55 10.51 -24.66
CA ALA A 515 -24.27 10.65 -25.92
C ALA A 515 -23.72 9.74 -27.05
N ASP A 516 -22.48 9.26 -26.94
CA ASP A 516 -21.81 8.43 -27.97
C ASP A 516 -22.21 6.94 -27.97
N THR A 517 -23.21 6.54 -27.16
CA THR A 517 -23.59 5.14 -26.96
C THR A 517 -25.10 4.89 -27.16
N PRO A 518 -25.70 5.22 -28.33
CA PRO A 518 -27.09 4.83 -28.62
C PRO A 518 -27.23 3.30 -28.75
N LYS A 519 -26.15 2.62 -29.13
CA LYS A 519 -25.97 1.18 -29.10
C LYS A 519 -24.57 0.87 -28.61
N LEU A 520 -24.41 -0.21 -27.86
CA LEU A 520 -23.09 -0.62 -27.41
C LEU A 520 -22.20 -1.02 -28.59
N GLY A 521 -21.04 -0.38 -28.70
CA GLY A 521 -19.97 -0.77 -29.62
C GLY A 521 -19.53 -2.23 -29.47
N ARG A 522 -19.18 -2.83 -30.61
CA ARG A 522 -18.88 -4.25 -30.73
C ARG A 522 -17.43 -4.54 -30.35
N ARG A 523 -17.21 -5.06 -29.14
CA ARG A 523 -15.87 -5.33 -28.59
C ARG A 523 -15.54 -6.81 -28.72
N GLU A 524 -14.73 -7.17 -29.72
CA GLU A 524 -14.55 -8.57 -30.11
C GLU A 524 -13.85 -9.43 -29.05
N ALA A 525 -12.98 -8.83 -28.25
CA ALA A 525 -12.33 -9.53 -27.15
C ALA A 525 -13.34 -10.05 -26.11
N ASP A 526 -14.38 -9.27 -25.79
CA ASP A 526 -15.45 -9.69 -24.90
C ASP A 526 -16.28 -10.83 -25.48
N ILE A 527 -16.54 -10.80 -26.79
CA ILE A 527 -17.27 -11.86 -27.49
C ILE A 527 -16.46 -13.17 -27.44
N LYS A 528 -15.15 -13.10 -27.77
CA LYS A 528 -14.23 -14.25 -27.73
C LYS A 528 -14.08 -14.82 -26.32
N ASN A 529 -14.05 -13.95 -25.32
CA ASN A 529 -13.92 -14.35 -23.90
C ASN A 529 -15.27 -14.69 -23.25
N LYS A 530 -16.40 -14.54 -23.95
CA LYS A 530 -17.77 -14.69 -23.41
C LYS A 530 -17.98 -13.90 -22.12
N MET A 531 -17.69 -12.60 -22.17
CA MET A 531 -17.66 -11.71 -21.02
C MET A 531 -18.96 -11.79 -20.19
N ILE A 532 -18.81 -12.12 -18.91
CA ILE A 532 -19.91 -12.16 -17.93
C ILE A 532 -19.87 -10.88 -17.10
N ALA A 533 -20.88 -10.04 -17.27
CA ALA A 533 -21.05 -8.84 -16.45
C ALA A 533 -21.62 -9.21 -15.07
N PRO A 534 -21.01 -8.74 -13.97
CA PRO A 534 -21.62 -8.84 -12.64
C PRO A 534 -22.90 -7.99 -12.57
N LYS A 535 -23.76 -8.28 -11.58
CA LYS A 535 -24.96 -7.48 -11.31
C LYS A 535 -24.58 -6.01 -11.08
N ILE A 536 -25.28 -5.11 -11.77
CA ILE A 536 -25.11 -3.66 -11.59
C ILE A 536 -25.89 -3.26 -10.33
N ARG A 537 -25.20 -3.13 -9.20
CA ARG A 537 -25.83 -2.89 -7.89
C ARG A 537 -26.61 -1.57 -7.82
N ASN A 538 -26.28 -0.58 -8.65
CA ASN A 538 -27.07 0.65 -8.74
C ASN A 538 -28.47 0.44 -9.32
N LEU A 539 -28.72 -0.65 -10.04
CA LEU A 539 -30.00 -0.94 -10.68
C LEU A 539 -30.83 -1.97 -9.92
N GLU A 540 -30.31 -2.46 -8.78
CA GLU A 540 -31.01 -3.41 -7.92
C GLU A 540 -32.33 -2.80 -7.43
N GLY A 541 -33.43 -3.52 -7.67
CA GLY A 541 -34.79 -3.05 -7.37
C GLY A 541 -35.38 -2.04 -8.36
N LEU A 542 -34.62 -1.55 -9.35
CA LEU A 542 -35.09 -0.60 -10.37
C LEU A 542 -35.36 -1.26 -11.72
N MET A 543 -34.53 -2.23 -12.13
CA MET A 543 -34.74 -3.02 -13.34
C MET A 543 -34.02 -4.36 -13.25
N ALA A 544 -34.46 -5.34 -14.05
CA ALA A 544 -33.77 -6.61 -14.18
C ALA A 544 -32.41 -6.41 -14.88
N THR A 545 -31.33 -6.87 -14.24
CA THR A 545 -29.95 -6.80 -14.78
C THR A 545 -29.44 -8.13 -15.30
N GLU A 546 -30.19 -9.22 -15.13
CA GLU A 546 -29.80 -10.55 -15.59
C GLU A 546 -30.16 -10.75 -17.07
N VAL A 547 -29.21 -11.28 -17.83
CA VAL A 547 -29.43 -11.68 -19.22
C VAL A 547 -28.80 -13.05 -19.42
N ASP A 548 -29.67 -14.04 -19.65
CA ASP A 548 -29.27 -15.32 -20.22
C ASP A 548 -29.05 -15.14 -21.72
N SER A 549 -27.79 -15.19 -22.15
CA SER A 549 -27.45 -15.35 -23.56
C SER A 549 -26.54 -16.56 -23.73
N ASN A 550 -27.00 -17.55 -24.50
CA ASN A 550 -26.22 -18.75 -24.83
C ASN A 550 -25.17 -18.50 -25.93
N ASP A 551 -25.29 -17.38 -26.66
CA ASP A 551 -24.40 -16.99 -27.76
C ASP A 551 -23.91 -15.53 -27.60
N GLY A 552 -22.63 -15.33 -27.29
CA GLY A 552 -21.97 -14.00 -27.27
C GLY A 552 -21.64 -13.41 -25.90
N SER A 553 -21.55 -12.08 -25.82
CA SER A 553 -21.27 -11.32 -24.59
C SER A 553 -22.57 -10.88 -23.91
N ASN A 554 -22.77 -11.25 -22.65
CA ASN A 554 -24.00 -10.92 -21.92
C ASN A 554 -24.19 -9.41 -21.75
N LEU A 555 -23.09 -8.63 -21.82
CA LEU A 555 -23.14 -7.16 -21.74
C LEU A 555 -23.80 -6.54 -22.96
N GLU A 556 -23.53 -7.06 -24.17
CA GLU A 556 -24.15 -6.58 -25.41
C GLU A 556 -25.65 -6.87 -25.42
N ALA A 557 -26.03 -8.08 -25.00
CA ALA A 557 -27.42 -8.49 -24.89
C ALA A 557 -28.20 -7.62 -23.88
N TYR A 558 -27.56 -7.26 -22.75
CA TYR A 558 -28.15 -6.33 -21.78
C TYR A 558 -28.33 -4.91 -22.33
N ALA A 559 -27.30 -4.36 -22.97
CA ALA A 559 -27.32 -3.02 -23.51
C ALA A 559 -28.41 -2.83 -24.58
N SER A 560 -28.53 -3.79 -25.51
CA SER A 560 -29.53 -3.74 -26.60
C SER A 560 -30.99 -3.72 -26.10
N LYS A 561 -31.27 -4.40 -24.99
CA LYS A 561 -32.60 -4.41 -24.37
C LYS A 561 -32.93 -3.09 -23.68
N THR A 562 -31.95 -2.48 -23.01
CA THR A 562 -32.18 -1.44 -22.00
C THR A 562 -31.88 -0.01 -22.48
N MET A 563 -30.82 0.21 -23.28
CA MET A 563 -30.38 1.54 -23.71
C MET A 563 -31.35 2.17 -24.73
N ASP A 564 -31.55 3.48 -24.64
CA ASP A 564 -32.46 4.22 -25.51
C ASP A 564 -31.72 4.82 -26.72
N ALA A 565 -31.82 4.14 -27.87
CA ALA A 565 -31.26 4.61 -29.13
C ALA A 565 -32.00 5.83 -29.71
N SER A 566 -33.13 6.25 -29.14
CA SER A 566 -33.89 7.41 -29.59
C SER A 566 -33.48 8.73 -28.91
N LEU A 567 -32.52 8.67 -27.97
CA LEU A 567 -32.02 9.85 -27.28
C LEU A 567 -31.52 10.91 -28.27
N CYS A 568 -32.02 12.14 -28.13
CA CYS A 568 -31.71 13.26 -28.99
C CYS A 568 -31.60 14.57 -28.19
N TRP A 569 -31.24 15.66 -28.85
CA TRP A 569 -31.04 16.97 -28.21
C TRP A 569 -32.28 17.52 -27.49
N LYS A 570 -33.49 17.12 -27.87
CA LYS A 570 -34.73 17.51 -27.15
C LYS A 570 -34.81 16.91 -25.74
N ASP A 571 -34.16 15.76 -25.52
CA ASP A 571 -34.14 15.10 -24.22
C ASP A 571 -33.31 15.85 -23.16
N ILE A 572 -32.52 16.86 -23.57
CA ILE A 572 -31.81 17.72 -22.64
C ILE A 572 -32.80 18.53 -21.78
N GLU A 573 -33.93 18.97 -22.36
CA GLU A 573 -35.01 19.64 -21.61
C GLU A 573 -35.57 18.72 -20.52
N TRP A 574 -35.79 17.44 -20.85
CA TRP A 574 -36.22 16.44 -19.88
C TRP A 574 -35.18 16.23 -18.78
N LEU A 575 -33.89 16.06 -19.12
CA LEU A 575 -32.85 15.86 -18.11
C LEU A 575 -32.73 17.08 -17.19
N ARG A 576 -32.82 18.30 -17.72
CA ARG A 576 -32.87 19.54 -16.91
C ARG A 576 -34.11 19.62 -16.02
N SER A 577 -35.24 19.03 -16.43
CA SER A 577 -36.45 19.02 -15.60
C SER A 577 -36.33 18.16 -14.34
N ILE A 578 -35.38 17.21 -14.29
CA ILE A 578 -35.22 16.26 -13.19
C ILE A 578 -33.98 16.49 -12.32
N THR A 579 -33.11 17.44 -12.68
CA THR A 579 -31.90 17.78 -11.90
C THR A 579 -31.54 19.26 -12.00
N SER A 580 -30.97 19.77 -10.92
CA SER A 580 -30.38 21.11 -10.86
C SER A 580 -28.85 21.10 -10.98
N LEU A 581 -28.24 19.91 -11.04
CA LEU A 581 -26.80 19.77 -11.20
C LEU A 581 -26.36 20.24 -12.59
N PRO A 582 -25.13 20.77 -12.71
CA PRO A 582 -24.50 20.97 -14.00
C PRO A 582 -24.51 19.68 -14.84
N ILE A 583 -24.82 19.80 -16.13
CA ILE A 583 -24.85 18.67 -17.08
C ILE A 583 -23.72 18.84 -18.09
N LEU A 584 -22.78 17.89 -18.10
CA LEU A 584 -21.78 17.77 -19.17
C LEU A 584 -22.22 16.69 -20.15
N VAL A 585 -22.15 16.97 -21.45
CA VAL A 585 -22.31 15.94 -22.48
C VAL A 585 -20.96 15.32 -22.80
N LYS A 586 -20.89 13.99 -22.78
CA LYS A 586 -19.72 13.19 -23.11
C LYS A 586 -19.97 12.42 -24.41
N GLY A 587 -19.02 12.51 -25.33
CA GLY A 587 -19.13 11.83 -26.63
C GLY A 587 -19.17 12.75 -27.84
N VAL A 588 -18.83 14.04 -27.68
CA VAL A 588 -18.87 15.04 -28.75
C VAL A 588 -17.54 15.02 -29.50
N LEU A 589 -17.59 14.88 -30.83
CA LEU A 589 -16.39 14.81 -31.69
C LEU A 589 -16.40 15.84 -32.83
N THR A 590 -17.46 16.64 -32.95
CA THR A 590 -17.72 17.51 -34.10
C THR A 590 -18.01 18.94 -33.65
N HIS A 591 -17.71 19.91 -34.51
CA HIS A 591 -18.09 21.31 -34.33
C HIS A 591 -19.61 21.46 -34.13
N GLU A 592 -20.39 20.77 -34.95
CA GLU A 592 -21.84 20.92 -35.01
C GLU A 592 -22.50 20.52 -33.69
N ASP A 593 -22.15 19.36 -33.15
CA ASP A 593 -22.68 18.89 -31.87
C ASP A 593 -22.17 19.73 -30.70
N ALA A 594 -20.97 20.31 -30.80
CA ALA A 594 -20.47 21.25 -29.82
C ALA A 594 -21.32 22.53 -29.76
N ARG A 595 -21.71 23.05 -30.91
CA ARG A 595 -22.63 24.19 -31.01
C ARG A 595 -24.02 23.83 -30.46
N MET A 596 -24.53 22.65 -30.79
CA MET A 596 -25.81 22.17 -30.27
C MET A 596 -25.81 22.01 -28.75
N ALA A 597 -24.71 21.55 -28.16
CA ALA A 597 -24.56 21.46 -26.71
C ALA A 597 -24.68 22.83 -26.03
N VAL A 598 -24.06 23.86 -26.61
CA VAL A 598 -24.18 25.25 -26.16
C VAL A 598 -25.61 25.78 -26.33
N GLU A 599 -26.23 25.54 -27.49
CA GLU A 599 -27.61 25.98 -27.78
C GLU A 599 -28.64 25.31 -26.85
N ALA A 600 -28.42 24.03 -26.50
CA ALA A 600 -29.19 23.29 -25.51
C ALA A 600 -28.87 23.72 -24.05
N GLY A 601 -27.96 24.68 -23.88
CA GLY A 601 -27.60 25.28 -22.61
C GLY A 601 -26.85 24.35 -21.68
N LEU A 602 -26.17 23.30 -22.15
CA LEU A 602 -25.38 22.39 -21.29
C LEU A 602 -24.22 23.13 -20.59
N ASP A 603 -23.72 22.57 -19.50
CA ASP A 603 -22.72 23.21 -18.62
C ASP A 603 -21.28 22.81 -18.96
N GLY A 604 -21.07 21.89 -19.89
CA GLY A 604 -19.76 21.48 -20.37
C GLY A 604 -19.80 20.37 -21.41
N ILE A 605 -18.65 20.15 -22.07
CA ILE A 605 -18.47 19.10 -23.07
C ILE A 605 -17.27 18.24 -22.67
N ILE A 606 -17.36 16.93 -22.91
CA ILE A 606 -16.22 16.02 -22.90
C ILE A 606 -16.02 15.48 -24.31
N VAL A 607 -14.93 15.92 -24.95
CA VAL A 607 -14.45 15.39 -26.22
C VAL A 607 -13.99 13.96 -25.99
N SER A 608 -14.79 13.02 -26.46
CA SER A 608 -14.66 11.61 -26.13
C SER A 608 -15.18 10.75 -27.27
N ASN A 609 -14.49 9.65 -27.56
CA ASN A 609 -14.97 8.56 -28.41
C ASN A 609 -15.13 7.27 -27.57
N HIS A 610 -15.54 7.46 -26.31
CA HIS A 610 -15.66 6.40 -25.31
C HIS A 610 -14.36 5.61 -25.06
N GLY A 611 -13.20 6.26 -25.26
CA GLY A 611 -11.91 5.60 -25.22
C GLY A 611 -11.71 4.56 -26.32
N GLY A 612 -12.24 4.80 -27.52
CA GLY A 612 -12.12 3.93 -28.70
C GLY A 612 -12.94 2.64 -28.59
N ARG A 613 -14.08 2.69 -27.88
CA ARG A 613 -14.90 1.50 -27.55
C ARG A 613 -16.27 1.49 -28.21
N GLN A 614 -16.68 2.54 -28.92
CA GLN A 614 -18.00 2.65 -29.54
C GLN A 614 -17.92 2.52 -31.07
N LEU A 615 -17.81 3.64 -31.79
CA LEU A 615 -17.62 3.64 -33.23
C LEU A 615 -16.12 3.51 -33.55
N ASP A 616 -15.70 2.44 -34.21
CA ASP A 616 -14.32 2.36 -34.72
C ASP A 616 -14.15 3.23 -35.97
N TYR A 617 -12.90 3.60 -36.29
CA TYR A 617 -12.54 4.67 -37.23
C TYR A 617 -13.08 6.07 -36.91
N ALA A 618 -13.67 6.29 -35.72
CA ALA A 618 -13.94 7.62 -35.22
C ALA A 618 -12.62 8.39 -35.01
N PRO A 619 -12.62 9.74 -35.14
CA PRO A 619 -11.39 10.50 -35.00
C PRO A 619 -10.82 10.39 -33.58
N PRO A 620 -9.48 10.45 -33.44
CA PRO A 620 -8.84 10.62 -32.14
C PRO A 620 -9.29 11.91 -31.49
N THR A 621 -9.63 11.88 -30.21
CA THR A 621 -10.20 13.02 -29.48
C THR A 621 -9.32 14.27 -29.56
N ILE A 622 -7.99 14.10 -29.45
CA ILE A 622 -7.04 15.21 -29.56
C ILE A 622 -7.01 15.87 -30.95
N SER A 623 -7.32 15.10 -32.01
CA SER A 623 -7.31 15.61 -33.39
C SER A 623 -8.51 16.52 -33.69
N VAL A 624 -9.62 16.35 -32.96
CA VAL A 624 -10.86 17.13 -33.14
C VAL A 624 -11.10 18.13 -32.01
N LEU A 625 -10.21 18.17 -31.01
CA LEU A 625 -10.37 19.05 -29.86
C LEU A 625 -10.49 20.51 -30.26
N GLU A 626 -9.61 21.01 -31.14
CA GLU A 626 -9.66 22.42 -31.56
C GLU A 626 -10.98 22.73 -32.28
N GLU A 627 -11.46 21.83 -33.13
CA GLU A 627 -12.74 22.00 -33.83
C GLU A 627 -13.91 22.15 -32.85
N VAL A 628 -13.96 21.30 -31.82
CA VAL A 628 -14.96 21.39 -30.76
C VAL A 628 -14.81 22.67 -29.94
N ILE A 629 -13.58 23.08 -29.61
CA ILE A 629 -13.31 24.35 -28.92
C ILE A 629 -13.87 25.54 -29.70
N HIS A 630 -13.68 25.55 -31.03
CA HIS A 630 -14.26 26.59 -31.90
C HIS A 630 -15.79 26.55 -31.89
N GLY A 631 -16.40 25.36 -31.94
CA GLY A 631 -17.86 25.20 -31.87
C GLY A 631 -18.47 25.70 -30.55
N VAL A 632 -17.73 25.57 -29.44
CA VAL A 632 -18.15 26.08 -28.12
C VAL A 632 -18.00 27.60 -28.00
N GLY A 633 -17.01 28.19 -28.66
CA GLY A 633 -16.78 29.64 -28.63
C GLY A 633 -16.53 30.20 -27.23
N GLY A 634 -15.87 29.41 -26.36
CA GLY A 634 -15.50 29.82 -24.99
C GLY A 634 -16.65 29.95 -23.99
N LYS A 635 -17.87 29.50 -24.33
CA LYS A 635 -19.06 29.66 -23.48
C LYS A 635 -19.13 28.69 -22.31
N ILE A 636 -18.63 27.46 -22.49
CA ILE A 636 -18.67 26.38 -21.50
C ILE A 636 -17.34 25.62 -21.46
N PRO A 637 -16.96 24.99 -20.34
CA PRO A 637 -15.75 24.18 -20.25
C PRO A 637 -15.76 23.02 -21.25
N VAL A 638 -14.62 22.80 -21.91
CA VAL A 638 -14.36 21.63 -22.75
C VAL A 638 -13.29 20.78 -22.10
N LEU A 639 -13.62 19.51 -21.88
CA LEU A 639 -12.73 18.49 -21.34
C LEU A 639 -12.37 17.48 -22.43
N LEU A 640 -11.32 16.70 -22.21
CA LEU A 640 -10.91 15.65 -23.15
C LEU A 640 -10.64 14.33 -22.41
N ASP A 641 -11.07 13.21 -22.98
CA ASP A 641 -10.55 11.89 -22.62
C ASP A 641 -10.05 11.12 -23.85
N GLY A 642 -9.58 9.88 -23.64
CA GLY A 642 -9.08 9.03 -24.71
C GLY A 642 -7.58 9.25 -24.97
N GLY A 643 -6.79 8.16 -24.90
CA GLY A 643 -5.38 8.19 -25.27
C GLY A 643 -4.38 8.80 -24.27
N VAL A 644 -4.82 9.64 -23.32
CA VAL A 644 -3.93 10.28 -22.33
C VAL A 644 -3.18 9.25 -21.48
N ARG A 645 -1.84 9.25 -21.56
CA ARG A 645 -0.94 8.36 -20.79
C ARG A 645 0.26 9.07 -20.19
N ARG A 646 0.54 10.30 -20.60
CA ARG A 646 1.67 11.10 -20.13
C ARG A 646 1.25 12.51 -19.71
N GLY A 647 2.01 13.13 -18.82
CA GLY A 647 1.88 14.56 -18.50
C GLY A 647 2.02 15.46 -19.73
N THR A 648 2.83 15.06 -20.72
CA THR A 648 2.91 15.76 -22.01
C THR A 648 1.62 15.69 -22.82
N ASP A 649 0.84 14.62 -22.67
CA ASP A 649 -0.46 14.49 -23.36
C ASP A 649 -1.48 15.45 -22.72
N VAL A 650 -1.45 15.55 -21.38
CA VAL A 650 -2.23 16.55 -20.63
C VAL A 650 -1.87 17.95 -21.13
N PHE A 651 -0.58 18.30 -21.14
CA PHE A 651 -0.11 19.62 -21.60
C PHE A 651 -0.59 19.94 -23.02
N LYS A 652 -0.51 18.98 -23.95
CA LYS A 652 -0.97 19.15 -25.34
C LYS A 652 -2.47 19.45 -25.41
N ALA A 653 -3.29 18.71 -24.66
CA ALA A 653 -4.73 18.96 -24.61
C ALA A 653 -5.05 20.35 -24.05
N LEU A 654 -4.35 20.78 -23.00
CA LEU A 654 -4.51 22.12 -22.43
C LEU A 654 -4.12 23.22 -23.43
N ALA A 655 -2.99 23.06 -24.12
CA ALA A 655 -2.54 24.00 -25.14
C ALA A 655 -3.51 24.12 -26.32
N LEU A 656 -4.24 23.05 -26.64
CA LEU A 656 -5.29 23.03 -27.66
C LEU A 656 -6.66 23.54 -27.14
N GLY A 657 -6.73 23.96 -25.88
CA GLY A 657 -7.89 24.66 -25.31
C GLY A 657 -8.74 23.83 -24.33
N ALA A 658 -8.41 22.57 -24.07
CA ALA A 658 -9.11 21.82 -23.03
C ALA A 658 -8.86 22.45 -21.65
N GLN A 659 -9.87 22.48 -20.79
CA GLN A 659 -9.73 22.97 -19.41
C GLN A 659 -9.17 21.89 -18.47
N ALA A 660 -9.48 20.62 -18.74
CA ALA A 660 -8.90 19.47 -18.05
C ALA A 660 -9.06 18.20 -18.89
N VAL A 661 -8.32 17.16 -18.52
CA VAL A 661 -8.44 15.83 -19.13
C VAL A 661 -8.99 14.80 -18.14
N LEU A 662 -9.61 13.74 -18.65
CA LEU A 662 -10.03 12.59 -17.86
C LEU A 662 -9.25 11.34 -18.26
N VAL A 663 -8.96 10.50 -17.27
CA VAL A 663 -8.13 9.30 -17.44
C VAL A 663 -8.90 8.07 -16.95
N GLY A 664 -9.16 7.12 -17.86
CA GLY A 664 -9.94 5.90 -17.58
C GLY A 664 -9.04 4.67 -17.32
N ARG A 665 -8.65 3.96 -18.38
CA ARG A 665 -7.87 2.70 -18.29
C ARG A 665 -6.65 2.76 -17.34
N PRO A 666 -5.80 3.81 -17.35
CA PRO A 666 -4.71 3.95 -16.38
C PRO A 666 -5.12 3.77 -14.92
N VAL A 667 -6.28 4.31 -14.53
CA VAL A 667 -6.80 4.20 -13.16
C VAL A 667 -7.14 2.75 -12.85
N ILE A 668 -7.77 2.04 -13.77
CA ILE A 668 -8.05 0.61 -13.62
C ILE A 668 -6.75 -0.21 -13.54
N TYR A 669 -5.73 0.14 -14.33
CA TYR A 669 -4.44 -0.55 -14.28
C TYR A 669 -3.75 -0.35 -12.92
N GLY A 670 -3.76 0.88 -12.40
CA GLY A 670 -3.29 1.19 -11.05
C GLY A 670 -4.06 0.41 -9.99
N LEU A 671 -5.39 0.43 -10.08
CA LEU A 671 -6.28 -0.28 -9.16
C LEU A 671 -6.01 -1.79 -9.13
N ALA A 672 -5.87 -2.41 -10.30
CA ALA A 672 -5.58 -3.83 -10.41
C ALA A 672 -4.20 -4.19 -9.81
N ALA A 673 -3.19 -3.38 -10.09
CA ALA A 673 -1.82 -3.68 -9.69
C ALA A 673 -1.56 -3.48 -8.19
N LYS A 674 -2.11 -2.42 -7.60
CA LYS A 674 -1.76 -1.98 -6.23
C LYS A 674 -2.94 -1.36 -5.46
N GLY A 675 -4.18 -1.68 -5.82
CA GLY A 675 -5.38 -1.17 -5.13
C GLY A 675 -5.46 0.36 -5.15
N GLU A 676 -5.94 0.96 -4.06
CA GLU A 676 -6.00 2.42 -3.87
C GLU A 676 -4.64 3.10 -4.11
N ASN A 677 -3.55 2.51 -3.60
CA ASN A 677 -2.21 3.08 -3.76
C ASN A 677 -1.79 3.13 -5.24
N GLY A 678 -2.18 2.14 -6.04
CA GLY A 678 -1.91 2.15 -7.47
C GLY A 678 -2.64 3.25 -8.22
N VAL A 679 -3.92 3.50 -7.89
CA VAL A 679 -4.68 4.63 -8.45
C VAL A 679 -4.00 5.95 -8.09
N ARG A 680 -3.66 6.16 -6.81
CA ARG A 680 -2.95 7.34 -6.34
C ARG A 680 -1.63 7.54 -7.08
N THR A 681 -0.84 6.47 -7.23
CA THR A 681 0.45 6.52 -7.94
C THR A 681 0.28 6.92 -9.40
N VAL A 682 -0.72 6.39 -10.11
CA VAL A 682 -1.00 6.77 -11.50
C VAL A 682 -1.35 8.26 -11.63
N ILE A 683 -2.18 8.79 -10.73
CA ILE A 683 -2.56 10.21 -10.77
C ILE A 683 -1.38 11.11 -10.41
N GLU A 684 -0.63 10.81 -9.35
CA GLU A 684 0.56 11.58 -8.97
C GLU A 684 1.65 11.54 -10.05
N MET A 685 1.81 10.40 -10.73
CA MET A 685 2.74 10.29 -11.85
C MET A 685 2.37 11.21 -13.01
N LEU A 686 1.09 11.28 -13.39
CA LEU A 686 0.64 12.20 -14.43
C LEU A 686 0.79 13.67 -14.01
N LYS A 687 0.58 13.99 -12.72
CA LYS A 687 0.83 15.34 -12.18
C LYS A 687 2.31 15.70 -12.23
N ASN A 688 3.19 14.83 -11.75
CA ASN A 688 4.64 15.06 -11.75
C ASN A 688 5.17 15.20 -13.18
N GLU A 689 4.69 14.38 -14.12
CA GLU A 689 5.04 14.54 -15.53
C GLU A 689 4.50 15.84 -16.14
N LEU A 690 3.30 16.29 -15.75
CA LEU A 690 2.74 17.58 -16.19
C LEU A 690 3.54 18.76 -15.63
N GLU A 691 3.86 18.74 -14.33
CA GLU A 691 4.70 19.75 -13.67
C GLU A 691 6.06 19.88 -14.37
N LEU A 692 6.71 18.75 -14.64
CA LEU A 692 7.97 18.73 -15.39
C LEU A 692 7.78 19.29 -16.81
N THR A 693 6.70 18.91 -17.49
CA THR A 693 6.42 19.42 -18.85
C THR A 693 6.20 20.92 -18.85
N MET A 694 5.44 21.45 -17.88
CA MET A 694 5.21 22.88 -17.69
C MET A 694 6.51 23.64 -17.40
N THR A 695 7.33 23.09 -16.50
CA THR A 695 8.67 23.62 -16.17
C THR A 695 9.53 23.73 -17.43
N LEU A 696 9.64 22.65 -18.21
CA LEU A 696 10.47 22.62 -19.41
C LEU A 696 9.88 23.40 -20.58
N SER A 697 8.57 23.69 -20.56
CA SER A 697 7.90 24.50 -21.58
C SER A 697 7.88 25.99 -21.25
N GLY A 698 8.32 26.39 -20.05
CA GLY A 698 8.30 27.78 -19.61
C GLY A 698 6.91 28.28 -19.20
N CYS A 699 6.08 27.41 -18.62
CA CYS A 699 4.71 27.72 -18.23
C CYS A 699 4.53 27.60 -16.70
N PRO A 700 4.72 28.66 -15.90
CA PRO A 700 4.60 28.58 -14.44
C PRO A 700 3.16 28.33 -13.95
N THR A 701 2.15 28.71 -14.72
CA THR A 701 0.74 28.43 -14.42
C THR A 701 0.01 27.83 -15.62
N LEU A 702 -1.16 27.23 -15.41
CA LEU A 702 -1.98 26.72 -16.51
C LEU A 702 -2.39 27.80 -17.53
N LYS A 703 -2.48 29.07 -17.10
CA LYS A 703 -2.83 30.19 -18.00
C LYS A 703 -1.73 30.51 -19.00
N ASP A 704 -0.49 30.13 -18.68
CA ASP A 704 0.67 30.31 -19.55
C ASP A 704 0.75 29.20 -20.62
N ILE A 705 -0.09 28.17 -20.54
CA ILE A 705 -0.17 27.11 -21.56
C ILE A 705 -1.00 27.63 -22.74
N HIS A 706 -0.32 28.23 -23.71
CA HIS A 706 -0.94 28.72 -24.95
C HIS A 706 -0.82 27.72 -26.12
N ARG A 707 -1.70 27.90 -27.12
CA ARG A 707 -1.67 27.15 -28.40
C ARG A 707 -0.32 27.20 -29.13
N SER A 708 0.45 28.27 -28.95
CA SER A 708 1.80 28.41 -29.52
C SER A 708 2.84 27.43 -28.94
N HIS A 709 2.55 26.77 -27.81
CA HIS A 709 3.43 25.76 -27.22
C HIS A 709 3.30 24.39 -27.88
N VAL A 710 2.40 24.24 -28.86
CA VAL A 710 2.22 23.00 -29.60
C VAL A 710 2.21 23.28 -31.11
N MET A 711 2.77 22.35 -31.87
CA MET A 711 2.73 22.36 -33.33
C MET A 711 2.10 21.06 -33.82
N THR A 712 1.03 21.18 -34.62
CA THR A 712 0.32 20.02 -35.19
C THR A 712 0.88 19.65 -36.56
N SER A 713 0.60 18.43 -37.03
CA SER A 713 1.10 17.95 -38.33
C SER A 713 0.54 18.71 -39.53
N GLN A 714 -0.65 19.33 -39.41
CA GLN A 714 -1.24 20.15 -40.48
C GLN A 714 -0.44 21.44 -40.70
N GLU A 715 0.10 22.03 -39.63
CA GLU A 715 0.89 23.28 -39.68
C GLU A 715 2.33 23.06 -40.22
N SER A 716 2.89 21.86 -40.00
CA SER A 716 4.21 21.46 -40.54
C SER A 716 4.31 21.55 -42.06
N LEU A 717 3.18 21.44 -42.79
CA LEU A 717 3.15 21.50 -44.26
C LEU A 717 3.12 22.95 -44.78
N HIS A 718 2.57 23.89 -44.01
CA HIS A 718 2.48 25.31 -44.41
C HIS A 718 3.74 26.11 -44.10
N SER A 719 4.56 25.69 -43.13
CA SER A 719 5.87 26.33 -42.85
C SER A 719 6.99 26.01 -43.88
N LYS A 720 6.69 25.19 -44.90
CA LYS A 720 7.62 24.79 -45.98
C LYS A 720 7.30 25.43 -47.34
N LEU A 721 6.33 26.34 -47.40
CA LEU A 721 6.06 27.25 -48.50
C LEU A 721 6.33 28.67 -48.01
#